data_AF-V8NXP2-F1
#
_entry.id   AF-V8NXP2-F1
#
_cell.length_a   1.000
_cell.length_b   1.000
_cell.length_c   1.000
_cell.angle_alpha   90.00
_cell.angle_beta   90.00
_cell.angle_gamma   90.00
#
_symmetry.space_group_name_H-M   'P 1'
#
loop_
_entity.id
_entity.type
_entity.pdbx_description
1 polymer ?
#
loop_
_entity_poly.entity_id
_entity_poly.type
_entity_poly.pdbx_seq_one_letter_code
_entity_poly.pdbx_strand_id
1 'polypeptide(L)'
;MNQSVTVVRSLDHAGIRSRRKMAPNRAFDFLYDPLYELSSEKDHAQANVQAHLIHDEMVPRIEYEDPEVSGRNRWKYFERPFIPFDKPIPLNVVYAMSKPELQSHPAKSKDKPAYLISRTVETQTDYRDGEAQTDPYSPEYIVPSGSIPELLTLATLTWGHGLPATQAEVEVIERAREKRAWEATLPPLNDAAHIAKRRKMMEEMERKEWVFREEEIEELQEVRLNLLKALLMKREEKHNELNVSCLDAHWFKLMQEKEKKVKKIQHEHIKAIRRLIAKGKNVEGKLERRNVIKDYTEYESQPYAPLSRIGYFPDNNADRYVVKNSFLNTYEGLLELEAFLPDSVTQPRTEAPKPRSLTTKDGFTKRSARLEMELAQVYQIDEERELAIIIVQKLIRGRAIQNMMFEGKEKRLELICELRTTHALQEDGQLLKKAEKQVTLALQRQRDLHEHKMSVMEKHLARVEGRVLANMLDFLSKELIRLQDERRIHAFAMLAERQRQMREAEESGRRQVVKVHQKTVDSYLEDVILNSMESTAEEQSREEIQRMAVEINNIAYEMETRQSNLQSEEIVAELVYSFLIPEVRKMTIKEKVRQAQRKHIHAAHQIIHGNTEAAVEQLFSPGFQQATSVDIPQIGLLSVTPTGQDVAKQQEIKPPDSQSQQDKMYEDSPCIESARPPEQ
;
A
#
# COMPACT_ATOMS: atom_id res chain seq x y z
N MET A 1 8.18 37.52 44.97
CA MET A 1 7.03 37.03 45.74
C MET A 1 5.92 38.07 45.68
N ASN A 2 4.73 37.61 45.28
CA ASN A 2 3.38 38.10 45.61
C ASN A 2 2.50 38.41 44.39
N GLN A 3 1.68 37.39 44.09
CA GLN A 3 0.51 37.41 43.24
C GLN A 3 -0.54 38.37 43.81
N SER A 4 -1.34 39.01 42.95
CA SER A 4 -2.74 39.28 43.29
C SER A 4 -3.61 39.37 42.04
N VAL A 5 -4.65 38.56 42.07
CA VAL A 5 -5.78 38.43 41.15
C VAL A 5 -6.74 39.60 41.38
N THR A 6 -7.34 40.15 40.33
CA THR A 6 -8.59 40.90 40.44
C THR A 6 -9.60 40.48 39.37
N VAL A 7 -10.76 40.08 39.88
CA VAL A 7 -11.98 39.63 39.21
C VAL A 7 -12.88 40.86 38.98
N VAL A 8 -13.48 40.99 37.80
CA VAL A 8 -14.64 41.89 37.61
C VAL A 8 -15.80 41.13 36.96
N ARG A 9 -16.94 41.20 37.66
CA ARG A 9 -18.26 40.61 37.41
C ARG A 9 -18.88 41.05 36.08
N SER A 10 -19.56 40.12 35.42
CA SER A 10 -20.61 40.40 34.43
C SER A 10 -21.99 40.36 35.08
N LEU A 11 -22.85 41.30 34.67
CA LEU A 11 -24.22 41.51 35.12
C LEU A 11 -25.17 40.43 34.59
N ASP A 12 -26.00 39.88 35.47
CA ASP A 12 -27.11 39.00 35.12
C ASP A 12 -28.27 39.82 34.51
N HIS A 13 -28.73 39.42 33.32
CA HIS A 13 -30.05 39.75 32.81
C HIS A 13 -30.81 38.45 32.55
N ALA A 14 -31.90 38.27 33.29
CA ALA A 14 -32.85 37.18 33.12
C ALA A 14 -33.73 37.45 31.90
N GLY A 15 -33.71 36.54 30.92
CA GLY A 15 -34.56 36.62 29.73
C GLY A 15 -34.48 35.35 28.87
N ILE A 16 -35.42 34.43 29.11
CA ILE A 16 -35.91 33.38 28.20
C ILE A 16 -34.84 32.52 27.51
N ARG A 17 -34.38 31.48 28.21
CA ARG A 17 -33.62 30.36 27.60
C ARG A 17 -34.57 29.48 26.78
N SER A 18 -34.69 29.77 25.49
CA SER A 18 -34.90 28.69 24.52
C SER A 18 -33.67 27.78 24.60
N ARG A 19 -33.82 26.59 25.21
CA ARG A 19 -32.84 25.52 25.06
C ARG A 19 -32.84 25.10 23.59
N ARG A 20 -32.08 25.78 22.75
CA ARG A 20 -31.55 25.15 21.54
C ARG A 20 -30.71 23.97 22.02
N LYS A 21 -31.17 22.76 21.74
CA LYS A 21 -30.29 21.59 21.75
C LYS A 21 -29.19 21.92 20.73
N MET A 22 -28.02 22.34 21.20
CA MET A 22 -26.82 22.35 20.36
C MET A 22 -26.62 20.90 19.92
N ALA A 23 -26.62 20.66 18.62
CA ALA A 23 -26.17 19.37 18.10
C ALA A 23 -24.73 19.15 18.58
N PRO A 24 -24.32 17.93 18.96
CA PRO A 24 -22.93 17.67 19.26
C PRO A 24 -22.07 18.07 18.06
N ASN A 25 -21.04 18.89 18.29
CA ASN A 25 -20.10 19.32 17.25
C ASN A 25 -19.56 18.09 16.52
N ARG A 26 -19.62 18.08 15.19
CA ARG A 26 -19.18 16.94 14.40
C ARG A 26 -17.66 16.97 14.30
N ALA A 27 -17.03 15.80 14.28
CA ALA A 27 -15.59 15.71 14.09
C ALA A 27 -15.17 16.45 12.80
N PHE A 28 -14.20 17.35 12.92
CA PHE A 28 -13.67 18.19 11.84
C PHE A 28 -14.61 19.27 11.27
N ASP A 29 -15.65 19.71 11.98
CA ASP A 29 -16.50 20.83 11.51
C ASP A 29 -15.69 22.10 11.17
N PHE A 30 -14.61 22.37 11.90
CA PHE A 30 -13.71 23.50 11.63
C PHE A 30 -12.96 23.45 10.27
N LEU A 31 -12.98 22.31 9.58
CA LEU A 31 -12.43 22.18 8.22
C LEU A 31 -13.47 22.42 7.12
N TYR A 32 -14.76 22.23 7.42
CA TYR A 32 -15.80 22.12 6.40
C TYR A 32 -16.93 23.15 6.56
N ASP A 33 -17.07 23.76 7.74
CA ASP A 33 -18.03 24.85 7.97
C ASP A 33 -17.34 26.22 7.78
N PRO A 34 -17.70 27.00 6.75
CA PRO A 34 -17.12 28.31 6.49
C PRO A 34 -17.46 29.37 7.55
N LEU A 35 -18.40 29.10 8.46
CA LEU A 35 -18.74 29.97 9.60
C LEU A 35 -17.93 29.64 10.86
N TYR A 36 -17.13 28.56 10.83
CA TYR A 36 -16.34 28.12 11.97
C TYR A 36 -14.92 28.72 11.89
N GLU A 37 -14.72 29.86 12.55
CA GLU A 37 -13.43 30.54 12.61
C GLU A 37 -12.68 30.20 13.90
N LEU A 38 -11.46 29.66 13.77
CA LEU A 38 -10.52 29.50 14.89
C LEU A 38 -9.54 30.67 14.90
N SER A 39 -9.42 31.34 16.05
CA SER A 39 -8.67 32.58 16.23
C SER A 39 -7.14 32.43 16.20
N SER A 40 -6.61 31.23 16.46
CA SER A 40 -5.17 31.01 16.52
C SER A 40 -4.74 29.60 16.08
N GLU A 41 -3.47 29.48 15.68
CA GLU A 41 -2.86 28.19 15.30
C GLU A 41 -2.82 27.20 16.49
N LYS A 42 -2.76 27.72 17.72
CA LYS A 42 -2.90 26.89 18.94
C LYS A 42 -4.31 26.32 19.08
N ASP A 43 -5.33 27.09 18.74
CA ASP A 43 -6.73 26.63 18.79
C ASP A 43 -6.99 25.60 17.69
N HIS A 44 -6.34 25.73 16.53
CA HIS A 44 -6.34 24.69 15.48
C HIS A 44 -5.68 23.39 15.97
N ALA A 45 -4.54 23.47 16.67
CA ALA A 45 -3.89 22.29 17.23
C ALA A 45 -4.75 21.61 18.31
N GLN A 46 -5.37 22.40 19.19
CA GLN A 46 -6.28 21.88 20.22
C GLN A 46 -7.54 21.25 19.62
N ALA A 47 -8.17 21.88 18.63
CA ALA A 47 -9.32 21.33 17.93
C ALA A 47 -8.98 20.05 17.16
N ASN A 48 -7.77 19.97 16.57
CA ASN A 48 -7.27 18.74 15.95
C ASN A 48 -7.07 17.61 16.96
N VAL A 49 -6.48 17.92 18.13
CA VAL A 49 -6.27 16.92 19.19
C VAL A 49 -7.62 16.45 19.74
N GLN A 50 -8.56 17.36 19.97
CA GLN A 50 -9.90 17.03 20.42
C GLN A 50 -10.68 16.21 19.38
N ALA A 51 -10.53 16.49 18.09
CA ALA A 51 -11.09 15.68 17.01
C ALA A 51 -10.49 14.26 16.96
N HIS A 52 -9.20 14.10 17.21
CA HIS A 52 -8.56 12.78 17.29
C HIS A 52 -9.01 12.01 18.53
N LEU A 53 -9.17 12.67 19.68
CA LEU A 53 -9.69 12.04 20.90
C LEU A 53 -11.15 11.58 20.72
N ILE A 54 -11.99 12.38 20.07
CA ILE A 54 -13.36 11.98 19.71
C ILE A 54 -13.35 10.83 18.69
N HIS A 55 -12.41 10.83 17.75
CA HIS A 55 -12.25 9.74 16.79
C HIS A 55 -11.80 8.44 17.47
N ASP A 56 -10.92 8.50 18.48
CA ASP A 56 -10.50 7.34 19.27
C ASP A 56 -11.64 6.80 20.16
N GLU A 57 -12.51 7.67 20.69
CA GLU A 57 -13.76 7.26 21.37
C GLU A 57 -14.84 6.76 20.39
N MET A 58 -14.79 7.18 19.11
CA MET A 58 -15.68 6.76 18.03
C MET A 58 -15.12 5.63 17.16
N VAL A 59 -13.95 5.06 17.49
CA VAL A 59 -13.63 3.72 17.00
C VAL A 59 -14.70 2.82 17.59
N PRO A 60 -15.60 2.22 16.78
CA PRO A 60 -16.61 1.35 17.33
C PRO A 60 -15.86 0.26 18.08
N ARG A 61 -16.08 0.18 19.40
CA ARG A 61 -15.77 -1.02 20.15
C ARG A 61 -16.41 -2.13 19.34
N ILE A 62 -15.61 -3.03 18.76
CA ILE A 62 -16.14 -4.18 18.04
C ILE A 62 -16.76 -5.06 19.12
N GLU A 63 -17.99 -4.73 19.47
CA GLU A 63 -18.87 -5.62 20.21
C GLU A 63 -19.21 -6.73 19.24
N TYR A 64 -18.54 -7.87 19.41
CA TYR A 64 -18.97 -9.10 18.79
C TYR A 64 -20.37 -9.40 19.35
N GLU A 65 -21.41 -9.17 18.56
CA GLU A 65 -22.77 -9.62 18.92
C GLU A 65 -22.74 -11.14 19.15
N ASP A 66 -23.40 -11.61 20.21
CA ASP A 66 -23.39 -13.01 20.64
C ASP A 66 -23.67 -13.99 19.46
N PRO A 67 -22.75 -14.93 19.16
CA PRO A 67 -22.86 -15.87 18.05
C PRO A 67 -23.78 -17.04 18.38
N GLU A 68 -25.03 -16.77 18.78
CA GLU A 68 -26.06 -17.80 18.90
C GLU A 68 -26.61 -18.18 17.52
N VAL A 69 -25.88 -19.04 16.82
CA VAL A 69 -26.24 -19.56 15.48
C VAL A 69 -27.57 -20.34 15.49
N SER A 70 -27.95 -20.93 16.62
CA SER A 70 -29.19 -21.71 16.80
C SER A 70 -30.34 -20.94 17.47
N GLY A 71 -30.10 -19.71 17.93
CA GLY A 71 -31.02 -18.93 18.76
C GLY A 71 -31.62 -17.72 18.06
N ARG A 72 -31.68 -16.60 18.79
CA ARG A 72 -32.33 -15.34 18.37
C ARG A 72 -31.72 -14.72 17.10
N ASN A 73 -30.44 -14.99 16.85
CA ASN A 73 -29.65 -14.47 15.73
C ASN A 73 -29.60 -15.41 14.51
N ARG A 74 -30.36 -16.52 14.51
CA ARG A 74 -30.36 -17.52 13.43
C ARG A 74 -30.67 -16.95 12.03
N TRP A 75 -31.46 -15.89 11.95
CA TRP A 75 -31.82 -15.27 10.66
C TRP A 75 -30.66 -14.48 10.01
N LYS A 76 -29.64 -14.07 10.78
CA LYS A 76 -28.47 -13.32 10.25
C LYS A 76 -27.44 -14.20 9.55
N TYR A 77 -27.36 -15.49 9.93
CA TYR A 77 -26.32 -16.42 9.44
C TYR A 77 -26.82 -17.37 8.36
N PHE A 78 -28.11 -17.31 8.02
CA PHE A 78 -28.73 -18.10 6.95
C PHE A 78 -29.35 -17.18 5.90
N GLU A 79 -28.53 -16.37 5.23
CA GLU A 79 -28.92 -15.79 3.94
C GLU A 79 -28.68 -16.84 2.85
N ARG A 80 -29.76 -17.51 2.43
CA ARG A 80 -29.74 -18.30 1.21
C ARG A 80 -29.80 -17.32 0.03
N PRO A 81 -28.95 -17.44 -1.01
CA PRO A 81 -29.16 -16.71 -2.24
C PRO A 81 -30.56 -17.03 -2.78
N PHE A 82 -31.31 -16.00 -3.17
CA PHE A 82 -32.61 -16.16 -3.80
C PHE A 82 -32.40 -16.79 -5.18
N ILE A 83 -32.51 -18.12 -5.25
CA ILE A 83 -32.53 -18.89 -6.49
C ILE A 83 -33.99 -18.86 -6.98
N PRO A 84 -34.30 -18.29 -8.16
CA PRO A 84 -35.69 -18.14 -8.63
C PRO A 84 -36.44 -19.43 -8.99
N PHE A 85 -35.99 -20.60 -8.53
CA PHE A 85 -36.65 -21.89 -8.74
C PHE A 85 -36.32 -22.81 -7.58
N ASP A 86 -37.14 -22.79 -6.53
CA ASP A 86 -37.33 -23.92 -5.61
C ASP A 86 -38.52 -23.59 -4.69
N LYS A 87 -39.74 -23.95 -5.13
CA LYS A 87 -40.79 -24.31 -4.18
C LYS A 87 -40.29 -25.62 -3.52
N PRO A 88 -40.01 -25.68 -2.21
CA PRO A 88 -39.56 -26.93 -1.60
C PRO A 88 -40.72 -27.92 -1.62
N ILE A 89 -40.68 -28.86 -2.55
CA ILE A 89 -41.46 -30.09 -2.46
C ILE A 89 -40.94 -30.78 -1.20
N PRO A 90 -41.80 -31.09 -0.21
CA PRO A 90 -41.36 -31.80 0.98
C PRO A 90 -40.74 -33.14 0.56
N LEU A 91 -39.50 -33.36 1.02
CA LEU A 91 -38.70 -34.55 0.82
C LEU A 91 -39.31 -35.74 1.58
N ASN A 92 -40.50 -36.16 1.15
CA ASN A 92 -41.18 -37.41 1.50
C ASN A 92 -42.31 -37.78 0.52
N VAL A 93 -42.49 -37.07 -0.61
CA VAL A 93 -43.55 -37.38 -1.59
C VAL A 93 -43.06 -37.27 -3.04
N VAL A 94 -41.94 -37.91 -3.39
CA VAL A 94 -41.60 -38.40 -4.76
C VAL A 94 -40.49 -39.43 -4.52
N TYR A 95 -40.75 -40.74 -4.40
CA TYR A 95 -41.16 -41.65 -5.45
C TYR A 95 -42.06 -42.74 -4.87
N ALA A 96 -43.37 -42.62 -5.06
CA ALA A 96 -44.25 -43.78 -5.11
C ALA A 96 -44.63 -43.97 -6.57
N MET A 97 -43.96 -44.91 -7.25
CA MET A 97 -44.52 -45.44 -8.49
C MET A 97 -45.85 -46.10 -8.12
N SER A 98 -46.93 -45.68 -8.77
CA SER A 98 -48.21 -46.35 -8.70
C SER A 98 -48.04 -47.80 -9.16
N LYS A 99 -48.01 -48.71 -8.21
CA LYS A 99 -48.09 -50.15 -8.44
C LYS A 99 -49.47 -50.43 -9.07
N PRO A 100 -49.57 -51.09 -10.24
CA PRO A 100 -50.87 -51.54 -10.75
C PRO A 100 -51.30 -52.73 -9.90
N GLU A 101 -52.08 -52.47 -8.85
CA GLU A 101 -52.66 -53.54 -8.04
C GLU A 101 -53.96 -54.02 -8.69
N LEU A 102 -53.90 -55.23 -9.22
CA LEU A 102 -55.05 -56.02 -9.66
C LEU A 102 -56.12 -56.03 -8.56
N GLN A 103 -57.34 -55.69 -8.95
CA GLN A 103 -58.52 -55.83 -8.09
C GLN A 103 -58.69 -57.30 -7.68
N SER A 104 -58.45 -57.60 -6.41
CA SER A 104 -59.05 -58.74 -5.74
C SER A 104 -60.18 -58.23 -4.85
N HIS A 105 -61.39 -58.71 -5.09
CA HIS A 105 -62.54 -58.39 -4.25
C HIS A 105 -62.39 -59.10 -2.89
N PRO A 106 -62.44 -58.40 -1.74
CA PRO A 106 -62.72 -59.05 -0.48
C PRO A 106 -64.23 -59.10 -0.23
N ALA A 107 -64.69 -60.29 0.17
CA ALA A 107 -66.04 -60.55 0.61
C ALA A 107 -66.42 -59.73 1.85
N LYS A 108 -67.69 -59.29 1.86
CA LYS A 108 -68.34 -58.50 2.91
C LYS A 108 -68.23 -59.16 4.28
N SER A 109 -67.63 -58.49 5.26
CA SER A 109 -67.96 -58.63 6.68
C SER A 109 -68.75 -57.40 7.12
N LYS A 110 -69.84 -57.67 7.84
CA LYS A 110 -70.76 -56.67 8.39
C LYS A 110 -70.06 -55.99 9.56
N ASP A 111 -69.91 -54.68 9.51
CA ASP A 111 -70.09 -53.77 10.64
C ASP A 111 -70.12 -52.31 10.12
N LYS A 112 -71.26 -51.65 10.32
CA LYS A 112 -71.46 -50.23 9.98
C LYS A 112 -70.99 -49.37 11.16
N PRO A 113 -70.13 -48.36 10.97
CA PRO A 113 -70.15 -47.18 11.80
C PRO A 113 -71.04 -46.09 11.18
N ALA A 114 -71.70 -45.36 12.07
CA ALA A 114 -72.67 -44.33 11.78
C ALA A 114 -72.05 -43.13 11.04
N TYR A 115 -72.84 -42.60 10.12
CA TYR A 115 -72.70 -41.33 9.42
C TYR A 115 -72.37 -40.18 10.38
N LEU A 116 -71.18 -39.58 10.25
CA LEU A 116 -70.95 -38.22 10.69
C LEU A 116 -71.31 -37.30 9.52
N ILE A 117 -72.44 -36.62 9.64
CA ILE A 117 -72.81 -35.50 8.78
C ILE A 117 -71.85 -34.36 9.13
N SER A 118 -70.74 -34.24 8.42
CA SER A 118 -69.91 -33.05 8.45
C SER A 118 -70.58 -31.99 7.57
N ARG A 119 -71.17 -30.99 8.21
CA ARG A 119 -71.68 -29.79 7.56
C ARG A 119 -70.47 -29.01 7.02
N THR A 120 -70.39 -28.83 5.71
CA THR A 120 -69.41 -27.94 5.08
C THR A 120 -69.68 -26.52 5.56
N VAL A 121 -68.73 -25.93 6.29
CA VAL A 121 -68.72 -24.50 6.58
C VAL A 121 -67.94 -23.86 5.44
N GLU A 122 -68.63 -23.08 4.61
CA GLU A 122 -68.00 -22.27 3.58
C GLU A 122 -67.24 -21.12 4.27
N THR A 123 -65.94 -21.29 4.46
CA THR A 123 -65.03 -20.14 4.63
C THR A 123 -64.67 -19.64 3.24
N GLN A 124 -65.39 -18.62 2.79
CA GLN A 124 -65.02 -17.84 1.61
C GLN A 124 -63.73 -17.09 1.94
N THR A 125 -62.62 -17.50 1.33
CA THR A 125 -61.37 -16.74 1.36
C THR A 125 -61.51 -15.53 0.43
N ASP A 126 -61.13 -14.34 0.90
CA ASP A 126 -61.05 -13.10 0.09
C ASP A 126 -59.92 -13.14 -0.96
N TYR A 127 -59.23 -14.27 -1.09
CA TYR A 127 -58.16 -14.49 -2.04
C TYR A 127 -58.71 -15.22 -3.26
N ARG A 128 -58.62 -14.55 -4.42
CA ARG A 128 -58.86 -15.15 -5.71
C ARG A 128 -57.73 -16.16 -5.95
N ASP A 129 -57.98 -17.44 -5.72
CA ASP A 129 -57.03 -18.51 -6.07
C ASP A 129 -56.87 -18.56 -7.59
N GLY A 130 -55.92 -17.79 -8.12
CA GLY A 130 -55.50 -17.87 -9.53
C GLY A 130 -54.83 -19.21 -9.86
N GLU A 131 -54.49 -20.01 -8.86
CA GLU A 131 -53.89 -21.35 -9.00
C GLU A 131 -54.94 -22.49 -8.97
N ALA A 132 -56.23 -22.20 -8.72
CA ALA A 132 -57.30 -23.21 -8.68
C ALA A 132 -57.89 -23.54 -10.07
N GLN A 133 -57.10 -23.38 -11.14
CA GLN A 133 -57.50 -23.82 -12.47
C GLN A 133 -57.11 -25.30 -12.62
N THR A 134 -58.04 -26.17 -12.23
CA THR A 134 -57.93 -27.61 -12.43
C THR A 134 -58.01 -27.94 -13.92
N ASP A 135 -57.25 -28.96 -14.34
CA ASP A 135 -57.34 -29.48 -15.71
C ASP A 135 -58.80 -29.82 -16.04
N PRO A 136 -59.28 -29.52 -17.26
CA PRO A 136 -60.63 -29.87 -17.67
C PRO A 136 -60.88 -31.38 -17.47
N TYR A 137 -61.96 -31.73 -16.78
CA TYR A 137 -62.32 -33.12 -16.49
C TYR A 137 -62.35 -33.98 -17.77
N SER A 138 -61.51 -35.01 -17.83
CA SER A 138 -61.49 -36.01 -18.90
C SER A 138 -62.26 -37.27 -18.47
N PRO A 139 -63.28 -37.71 -19.24
CA PRO A 139 -64.06 -38.90 -18.91
C PRO A 139 -63.27 -40.20 -19.14
N GLU A 140 -63.61 -41.24 -18.37
CA GLU A 140 -63.00 -42.58 -18.49
C GLU A 140 -63.34 -43.22 -19.87
N TYR A 141 -62.34 -43.83 -20.52
CA TYR A 141 -62.47 -44.50 -21.82
C TYR A 141 -62.06 -45.98 -21.72
N ILE A 142 -62.63 -46.83 -22.59
CA ILE A 142 -62.31 -48.26 -22.69
C ILE A 142 -61.56 -48.51 -24.00
N VAL A 143 -60.34 -49.04 -23.93
CA VAL A 143 -59.52 -49.36 -25.12
C VAL A 143 -59.71 -50.83 -25.51
N PRO A 144 -60.07 -51.14 -26.77
CA PRO A 144 -60.09 -52.51 -27.27
C PRO A 144 -58.71 -53.19 -27.21
N SER A 145 -58.67 -54.46 -26.78
CA SER A 145 -57.43 -55.23 -26.63
C SER A 145 -56.73 -55.45 -27.98
N GLY A 146 -55.74 -54.63 -28.32
CA GLY A 146 -54.89 -54.82 -29.50
C GLY A 146 -54.51 -53.55 -30.27
N SER A 147 -55.13 -52.41 -30.01
CA SER A 147 -54.72 -51.13 -30.62
C SER A 147 -54.83 -49.97 -29.63
N ILE A 148 -53.70 -49.27 -29.43
CA ILE A 148 -53.66 -48.03 -28.63
C ILE A 148 -53.84 -46.86 -29.60
N PRO A 149 -54.95 -46.10 -29.55
CA PRO A 149 -55.16 -44.95 -30.43
C PRO A 149 -54.13 -43.84 -30.20
N GLU A 150 -53.68 -43.18 -31.28
CA GLU A 150 -52.63 -42.15 -31.24
C GLU A 150 -52.94 -41.00 -30.26
N LEU A 151 -54.22 -40.64 -30.12
CA LEU A 151 -54.66 -39.56 -29.23
C LEU A 151 -54.30 -39.84 -27.75
N LEU A 152 -54.26 -41.10 -27.33
CA LEU A 152 -53.88 -41.47 -25.96
C LEU A 152 -52.38 -41.33 -25.71
N THR A 153 -51.56 -41.45 -26.76
CA THR A 153 -50.11 -41.20 -26.65
C THR A 153 -49.77 -39.71 -26.54
N LEU A 154 -50.72 -38.83 -26.90
CA LEU A 154 -50.58 -37.37 -26.79
C LEU A 154 -51.18 -36.79 -25.51
N ALA A 155 -51.67 -37.63 -24.60
CA ALA A 155 -52.29 -37.19 -23.35
C ALA A 155 -51.34 -36.40 -22.43
N THR A 156 -50.02 -36.47 -22.66
CA THR A 156 -49.01 -35.66 -21.96
C THR A 156 -48.97 -34.21 -22.40
N LEU A 157 -49.51 -33.89 -23.59
CA LEU A 157 -49.59 -32.52 -24.11
C LEU A 157 -50.83 -31.83 -23.54
N THR A 158 -50.63 -30.91 -22.61
CA THR A 158 -51.69 -30.14 -21.96
C THR A 158 -51.45 -28.63 -22.16
N TRP A 159 -52.44 -27.79 -21.85
CA TRP A 159 -52.30 -26.34 -22.01
C TRP A 159 -51.18 -25.79 -21.13
N GLY A 160 -50.17 -25.13 -21.73
CA GLY A 160 -48.96 -24.69 -21.02
C GLY A 160 -47.88 -25.78 -20.86
N HIS A 161 -48.18 -27.02 -21.23
CA HIS A 161 -47.24 -28.14 -21.33
C HIS A 161 -47.27 -28.71 -22.74
N GLY A 162 -46.88 -27.86 -23.69
CA GLY A 162 -46.74 -28.16 -25.12
C GLY A 162 -47.78 -27.44 -26.00
N LEU A 163 -49.01 -27.23 -25.53
CA LEU A 163 -49.98 -26.47 -26.31
C LEU A 163 -49.86 -24.96 -26.04
N PRO A 164 -49.83 -24.09 -27.08
CA PRO A 164 -50.00 -24.38 -28.51
C PRO A 164 -48.78 -25.05 -29.14
N ALA A 165 -49.04 -26.11 -29.93
CA ALA A 165 -48.01 -27.02 -30.43
C ALA A 165 -46.90 -26.27 -31.17
N THR A 166 -45.68 -26.40 -30.65
CA THR A 166 -44.45 -25.87 -31.28
C THR A 166 -43.89 -26.88 -32.28
N GLN A 167 -43.02 -26.45 -33.20
CA GLN A 167 -42.40 -27.33 -34.21
C GLN A 167 -41.78 -28.61 -33.60
N ALA A 168 -41.11 -28.49 -32.46
CA ALA A 168 -40.52 -29.63 -31.74
C ALA A 168 -41.54 -30.70 -31.33
N GLU A 169 -42.75 -30.31 -30.91
CA GLU A 169 -43.79 -31.27 -30.55
C GLU A 169 -44.38 -31.97 -31.77
N VAL A 170 -44.55 -31.23 -32.87
CA VAL A 170 -44.96 -31.81 -34.16
C VAL A 170 -43.94 -32.85 -34.61
N GLU A 171 -42.64 -32.55 -34.49
CA GLU A 171 -41.55 -33.47 -34.81
C GLU A 171 -41.52 -34.71 -33.90
N VAL A 172 -41.81 -34.57 -32.60
CA VAL A 172 -41.96 -35.73 -31.68
C VAL A 172 -43.11 -36.63 -32.13
N ILE A 173 -44.24 -36.05 -32.55
CA ILE A 173 -45.42 -36.79 -32.99
C ILE A 173 -45.14 -37.52 -34.31
N GLU A 174 -44.49 -36.85 -35.27
CA GLU A 174 -44.11 -37.44 -36.54
C GLU A 174 -43.12 -38.59 -36.35
N ARG A 175 -42.11 -38.42 -35.47
CA ARG A 175 -41.18 -39.50 -35.11
C ARG A 175 -41.87 -40.69 -34.44
N ALA A 176 -42.85 -40.45 -33.57
CA ALA A 176 -43.63 -41.53 -32.96
C ALA A 176 -44.44 -42.33 -34.01
N ARG A 177 -44.92 -41.66 -35.06
CA ARG A 177 -45.60 -42.31 -36.20
C ARG A 177 -44.63 -43.11 -37.06
N GLU A 178 -43.47 -42.55 -37.36
CA GLU A 178 -42.40 -43.25 -38.11
C GLU A 178 -41.93 -44.49 -37.36
N LYS A 179 -41.74 -44.38 -36.03
CA LYS A 179 -41.40 -45.53 -35.18
C LYS A 179 -42.46 -46.62 -35.24
N ARG A 180 -43.75 -46.26 -35.13
CA ARG A 180 -44.86 -47.23 -35.25
C ARG A 180 -44.95 -47.87 -36.65
N ALA A 181 -44.75 -47.09 -37.71
CA ALA A 181 -44.70 -47.60 -39.07
C ALA A 181 -43.52 -48.58 -39.26
N TRP A 182 -42.36 -48.26 -38.69
CA TRP A 182 -41.20 -49.14 -38.70
C TRP A 182 -41.40 -50.41 -37.85
N GLU A 183 -42.01 -50.32 -36.66
CA GLU A 183 -42.34 -51.49 -35.83
C GLU A 183 -43.25 -52.48 -36.57
N ALA A 184 -44.16 -51.98 -37.41
CA ALA A 184 -45.00 -52.79 -38.27
C ALA A 184 -44.22 -53.53 -39.39
N THR A 185 -43.03 -53.04 -39.77
CA THR A 185 -42.15 -53.71 -40.75
C THR A 185 -41.27 -54.81 -40.16
N LEU A 186 -41.29 -55.00 -38.83
CA LEU A 186 -40.41 -55.97 -38.17
C LEU A 186 -40.79 -57.43 -38.48
N PRO A 187 -39.81 -58.32 -38.74
CA PRO A 187 -40.06 -59.75 -38.96
C PRO A 187 -40.74 -60.45 -37.76
N PRO A 188 -41.57 -61.48 -37.99
CA PRO A 188 -42.21 -62.28 -36.95
C PRO A 188 -41.20 -63.20 -36.23
N LEU A 189 -41.57 -63.68 -35.03
CA LEU A 189 -40.69 -64.37 -34.08
C LEU A 189 -40.47 -65.88 -34.34
N ASN A 190 -40.84 -66.40 -35.51
CA ASN A 190 -40.95 -67.85 -35.73
C ASN A 190 -39.60 -68.55 -35.99
N ASP A 191 -38.59 -67.88 -36.58
CA ASP A 191 -37.29 -68.46 -36.93
C ASP A 191 -36.10 -67.74 -36.29
N ALA A 192 -35.04 -68.48 -35.93
CA ALA A 192 -33.80 -67.94 -35.36
C ALA A 192 -33.12 -66.88 -36.26
N ALA A 193 -33.20 -67.03 -37.58
CA ALA A 193 -32.68 -66.05 -38.54
C ALA A 193 -33.52 -64.75 -38.58
N HIS A 194 -34.84 -64.84 -38.39
CA HIS A 194 -35.73 -63.68 -38.29
C HIS A 194 -35.52 -62.93 -36.97
N ILE A 195 -35.27 -63.63 -35.87
CA ILE A 195 -34.91 -63.03 -34.58
C ILE A 195 -33.60 -62.25 -34.68
N ALA A 196 -32.58 -62.80 -35.34
CA ALA A 196 -31.31 -62.10 -35.55
C ALA A 196 -31.46 -60.85 -36.43
N LYS A 197 -32.27 -60.90 -37.50
CA LYS A 197 -32.58 -59.74 -38.34
C LYS A 197 -33.38 -58.67 -37.57
N ARG A 198 -34.38 -59.07 -36.79
CA ARG A 198 -35.17 -58.18 -35.94
C ARG A 198 -34.28 -57.47 -34.92
N ARG A 199 -33.38 -58.19 -34.26
CA ARG A 199 -32.42 -57.61 -33.31
C ARG A 199 -31.54 -56.55 -33.97
N LYS A 200 -30.96 -56.84 -35.14
CA LYS A 200 -30.14 -55.87 -35.88
C LYS A 200 -30.92 -54.62 -36.27
N MET A 201 -32.17 -54.78 -36.72
CA MET A 201 -33.04 -53.64 -37.04
C MET A 201 -33.36 -52.81 -35.79
N MET A 202 -33.62 -53.44 -34.63
CA MET A 202 -33.82 -52.73 -33.36
C MET A 202 -32.57 -51.96 -32.93
N GLU A 203 -31.40 -52.60 -32.96
CA GLU A 203 -30.11 -51.95 -32.63
C GLU A 203 -29.79 -50.77 -33.56
N GLU A 204 -30.12 -50.88 -34.85
CA GLU A 204 -29.96 -49.78 -35.82
C GLU A 204 -30.90 -48.61 -35.54
N MET A 205 -32.15 -48.88 -35.19
CA MET A 205 -33.11 -47.83 -34.84
C MET A 205 -32.81 -47.18 -33.50
N GLU A 206 -32.43 -47.96 -32.49
CA GLU A 206 -31.98 -47.45 -31.20
C GLU A 206 -30.79 -46.50 -31.40
N ARG A 207 -29.80 -46.87 -32.20
CA ARG A 207 -28.67 -45.97 -32.51
C ARG A 207 -29.11 -44.66 -33.16
N LYS A 208 -30.07 -44.69 -34.07
CA LYS A 208 -30.62 -43.46 -34.69
C LYS A 208 -31.35 -42.59 -33.66
N GLU A 209 -32.14 -43.19 -32.77
CA GLU A 209 -32.79 -42.47 -31.67
C GLU A 209 -31.77 -41.88 -30.68
N TRP A 210 -30.68 -42.60 -30.40
CA TRP A 210 -29.59 -42.12 -29.55
C TRP A 210 -28.87 -40.93 -30.18
N VAL A 211 -28.56 -40.99 -31.48
CA VAL A 211 -27.93 -39.85 -32.19
C VAL A 211 -28.83 -38.62 -32.14
N PHE A 212 -30.13 -38.76 -32.39
CA PHE A 212 -31.06 -37.63 -32.32
C PHE A 212 -31.14 -37.02 -30.90
N ARG A 213 -31.17 -37.85 -29.85
CA ARG A 213 -31.14 -37.35 -28.47
C ARG A 213 -29.82 -36.65 -28.14
N GLU A 214 -28.73 -37.14 -28.69
CA GLU A 214 -27.41 -36.52 -28.51
C GLU A 214 -27.39 -35.13 -29.17
N GLU A 215 -27.93 -34.99 -30.39
CA GLU A 215 -28.08 -33.71 -31.09
C GLU A 215 -28.93 -32.71 -30.28
N GLU A 216 -30.07 -33.14 -29.74
CA GLU A 216 -30.92 -32.29 -28.89
C GLU A 216 -30.21 -31.84 -27.60
N ILE A 217 -29.43 -32.73 -26.99
CA ILE A 217 -28.63 -32.42 -25.82
C ILE A 217 -27.52 -31.42 -26.19
N GLU A 218 -26.87 -31.61 -27.33
CA GLU A 218 -25.83 -30.71 -27.84
C GLU A 218 -26.38 -29.30 -28.07
N GLU A 219 -27.53 -29.15 -28.74
CA GLU A 219 -28.18 -27.84 -28.93
C GLU A 219 -28.50 -27.13 -27.59
N LEU A 220 -29.03 -27.86 -26.61
CA LEU A 220 -29.29 -27.31 -25.28
C LEU A 220 -28.00 -26.92 -24.57
N GLN A 221 -26.94 -27.70 -24.70
CA GLN A 221 -25.64 -27.40 -24.15
C GLN A 221 -25.01 -26.18 -24.82
N GLU A 222 -25.13 -26.03 -26.15
CA GLU A 222 -24.67 -24.87 -26.90
C GLU A 222 -25.39 -23.59 -26.44
N VAL A 223 -26.71 -23.63 -26.28
CA VAL A 223 -27.49 -22.49 -25.76
C VAL A 223 -27.02 -22.10 -24.36
N ARG A 224 -26.84 -23.08 -23.47
CA ARG A 224 -26.32 -22.85 -22.10
C ARG A 224 -24.91 -22.28 -22.13
N LEU A 225 -24.06 -22.80 -22.99
CA LEU A 225 -22.67 -22.37 -23.15
C LEU A 225 -22.58 -20.95 -23.71
N ASN A 226 -23.45 -20.59 -24.66
CA ASN A 226 -23.56 -19.24 -25.20
C ASN A 226 -24.03 -18.24 -24.13
N LEU A 227 -25.02 -18.62 -23.32
CA LEU A 227 -25.44 -17.81 -22.18
C LEU A 227 -24.31 -17.64 -21.16
N LEU A 228 -23.57 -18.70 -20.85
CA LEU A 228 -22.43 -18.66 -19.93
C LEU A 228 -21.31 -17.77 -20.47
N LYS A 229 -20.97 -17.87 -21.76
CA LYS A 229 -20.03 -16.95 -22.43
C LYS A 229 -20.47 -15.50 -22.29
N ALA A 230 -21.74 -15.20 -22.53
CA ALA A 230 -22.27 -13.84 -22.39
C ALA A 230 -22.19 -13.33 -20.95
N LEU A 231 -22.44 -14.18 -19.95
CA LEU A 231 -22.28 -13.82 -18.53
C LEU A 231 -20.81 -13.59 -18.16
N LEU A 232 -19.89 -14.41 -18.67
CA LEU A 232 -18.46 -14.21 -18.46
C LEU A 232 -17.96 -12.91 -19.08
N MET A 233 -18.39 -12.58 -20.31
CA MET A 233 -18.06 -11.30 -20.94
C MET A 233 -18.54 -10.11 -20.09
N LYS A 234 -19.80 -10.14 -19.62
CA LYS A 234 -20.34 -9.09 -18.73
C LYS A 234 -19.57 -8.98 -17.42
N ARG A 235 -19.10 -10.09 -16.85
CA ARG A 235 -18.28 -10.08 -15.64
C ARG A 235 -16.91 -9.45 -15.90
N GLU A 236 -16.29 -9.79 -17.02
CA GLU A 236 -14.98 -9.27 -17.41
C GLU A 236 -15.04 -7.77 -17.72
N GLU A 237 -16.09 -7.31 -18.41
CA GLU A 237 -16.36 -5.89 -18.66
C GLU A 237 -16.42 -5.10 -17.34
N LYS A 238 -17.23 -5.56 -16.38
CA LYS A 238 -17.31 -4.94 -15.05
C LYS A 238 -15.96 -4.95 -14.32
N HIS A 239 -15.19 -6.04 -14.44
CA HIS A 239 -13.87 -6.11 -13.84
C HIS A 239 -12.90 -5.09 -14.47
N ASN A 240 -12.95 -4.94 -15.80
CA ASN A 240 -12.16 -3.97 -16.53
C ASN A 240 -12.54 -2.52 -16.19
N GLU A 241 -13.82 -2.21 -16.03
CA GLU A 241 -14.28 -0.89 -15.57
C GLU A 241 -13.69 -0.53 -14.20
N LEU A 242 -13.70 -1.48 -13.25
CA LEU A 242 -13.09 -1.29 -11.93
C LEU A 242 -11.57 -1.10 -12.01
N ASN A 243 -10.90 -1.87 -12.87
CA ASN A 243 -9.46 -1.77 -13.07
C ASN A 243 -9.08 -0.41 -13.69
N VAL A 244 -9.82 0.06 -14.70
CA VAL A 244 -9.63 1.37 -15.32
C VAL A 244 -9.85 2.48 -14.28
N SER A 245 -10.93 2.42 -13.49
CA SER A 245 -11.17 3.42 -12.43
C SER A 245 -10.05 3.43 -11.38
N CYS A 246 -9.51 2.28 -11.00
CA CYS A 246 -8.37 2.19 -10.09
C CYS A 246 -7.11 2.81 -10.68
N LEU A 247 -6.83 2.54 -11.97
CA LEU A 247 -5.69 3.11 -12.69
C LEU A 247 -5.82 4.62 -12.82
N ASP A 248 -7.00 5.13 -13.15
CA ASP A 248 -7.28 6.56 -13.26
C ASP A 248 -7.07 7.26 -11.91
N ALA A 249 -7.61 6.72 -10.82
CA ALA A 249 -7.41 7.27 -9.48
C ALA A 249 -5.92 7.32 -9.09
N HIS A 250 -5.15 6.28 -9.44
CA HIS A 250 -3.71 6.26 -9.23
C HIS A 250 -2.98 7.28 -10.12
N TRP A 251 -3.37 7.38 -11.38
CA TRP A 251 -2.81 8.36 -12.32
C TRP A 251 -3.07 9.80 -11.86
N PHE A 252 -4.28 10.12 -11.38
CA PHE A 252 -4.60 11.43 -10.83
C PHE A 252 -3.72 11.79 -9.63
N LYS A 253 -3.47 10.84 -8.71
CA LYS A 253 -2.56 11.07 -7.56
C LYS A 253 -1.14 11.40 -8.02
N LEU A 254 -0.59 10.59 -8.93
CA LEU A 254 0.74 10.84 -9.50
C LEU A 254 0.81 12.15 -10.26
N MET A 255 -0.26 12.51 -10.98
CA MET A 255 -0.34 13.76 -11.72
C MET A 255 -0.33 14.97 -10.78
N GLN A 256 -1.06 14.93 -9.66
CA GLN A 256 -1.00 15.97 -8.64
C GLN A 256 0.38 16.10 -8.00
N GLU A 257 1.05 14.99 -7.71
CA GLU A 257 2.42 15.01 -7.18
C GLU A 257 3.41 15.63 -8.17
N LYS A 258 3.29 15.27 -9.45
CA LYS A 258 4.06 15.87 -10.54
C LYS A 258 3.80 17.37 -10.60
N GLU A 259 2.54 17.80 -10.56
CA GLU A 259 2.16 19.21 -10.61
C GLU A 259 2.72 20.00 -9.41
N LYS A 260 2.68 19.44 -8.20
CA LYS A 260 3.31 20.03 -7.00
C LYS A 260 4.82 20.22 -7.20
N LYS A 261 5.52 19.23 -7.78
CA LYS A 261 6.95 19.34 -8.09
C LYS A 261 7.20 20.40 -9.16
N VAL A 262 6.39 20.46 -10.21
CA VAL A 262 6.48 21.49 -11.26
C VAL A 262 6.28 22.88 -10.68
N LYS A 263 5.29 23.08 -9.79
CA LYS A 263 5.07 24.35 -9.09
C LYS A 263 6.28 24.78 -8.26
N LYS A 264 6.94 23.84 -7.56
CA LYS A 264 8.19 24.12 -6.83
C LYS A 264 9.31 24.58 -7.77
N ILE A 265 9.51 23.88 -8.88
CA ILE A 265 10.52 24.23 -9.90
C ILE A 265 10.24 25.60 -10.50
N GLN A 266 8.98 25.90 -10.84
CA GLN A 266 8.57 27.20 -11.36
C GLN A 266 8.85 28.33 -10.35
N HIS A 267 8.54 28.11 -9.06
CA HIS A 267 8.83 29.08 -8.01
C HIS A 267 10.33 29.33 -7.84
N GLU A 268 11.14 28.27 -7.85
CA GLU A 268 12.60 28.36 -7.80
C GLU A 268 13.16 29.08 -9.02
N HIS A 269 12.62 28.80 -10.21
CA HIS A 269 12.98 29.46 -11.46
C HIS A 269 12.68 30.96 -11.41
N ILE A 270 11.47 31.35 -10.99
CA ILE A 270 11.09 32.76 -10.83
C ILE A 270 11.97 33.45 -9.78
N LYS A 271 12.25 32.80 -8.64
CA LYS A 271 13.17 33.33 -7.63
C LYS A 271 14.58 33.51 -8.18
N ALA A 272 15.09 32.56 -8.94
CA ALA A 272 16.41 32.61 -9.56
C ALA A 272 16.48 33.76 -10.57
N ILE A 273 15.47 33.91 -11.43
CA ILE A 273 15.34 35.04 -12.35
C ILE A 273 15.34 36.37 -11.60
N ARG A 274 14.52 36.52 -10.55
CA ARG A 274 14.47 37.76 -9.75
C ARG A 274 15.82 38.09 -9.13
N ARG A 275 16.54 37.10 -8.60
CA ARG A 275 17.90 37.27 -8.06
C ARG A 275 18.90 37.66 -9.14
N LEU A 276 18.82 37.05 -10.33
CA LEU A 276 19.68 37.38 -11.47
C LEU A 276 19.43 38.81 -11.94
N ILE A 277 18.17 39.23 -12.09
CA ILE A 277 17.82 40.61 -12.44
C ILE A 277 18.36 41.59 -11.38
N ALA A 278 18.22 41.28 -10.09
CA ALA A 278 18.74 42.13 -9.02
C ALA A 278 20.28 42.23 -9.05
N LYS A 279 20.99 41.13 -9.30
CA LYS A 279 22.46 41.13 -9.50
C LYS A 279 22.86 41.89 -10.77
N GLY A 280 22.06 41.78 -11.84
CA GLY A 280 22.26 42.49 -13.10
C GLY A 280 22.17 44.01 -12.96
N LYS A 281 21.47 44.54 -11.94
CA LYS A 281 21.47 45.98 -11.64
C LYS A 281 22.82 46.48 -11.11
N ASN A 282 23.64 45.62 -10.52
CA ASN A 282 24.96 45.97 -9.99
C ASN A 282 26.01 44.91 -10.37
N VAL A 283 26.31 44.82 -11.67
CA VAL A 283 27.26 43.84 -12.25
C VAL A 283 28.68 44.06 -11.73
N GLU A 284 29.07 45.32 -11.50
CA GLU A 284 30.41 45.67 -11.04
C GLU A 284 30.65 45.36 -9.55
N GLY A 285 29.59 45.04 -8.79
CA GLY A 285 29.68 44.72 -7.36
C GLY A 285 30.12 45.90 -6.49
N LYS A 286 30.16 47.12 -7.04
CA LYS A 286 30.55 48.32 -6.31
C LYS A 286 29.41 48.74 -5.39
N LEU A 287 29.72 49.04 -4.13
CA LEU A 287 28.74 49.60 -3.20
C LEU A 287 28.42 51.03 -3.66
N GLU A 288 27.18 51.28 -4.09
CA GLU A 288 26.71 52.62 -4.41
C GLU A 288 26.64 53.47 -3.12
N ARG A 289 27.15 54.70 -3.18
CA ARG A 289 27.02 55.64 -2.08
C ARG A 289 25.56 56.03 -1.92
N ARG A 290 25.05 56.02 -0.68
CA ARG A 290 23.66 56.37 -0.35
C ARG A 290 23.30 57.77 -0.86
N ASN A 291 22.24 57.86 -1.66
CA ASN A 291 21.71 59.12 -2.17
C ASN A 291 20.51 59.57 -1.34
N VAL A 292 20.75 60.48 -0.38
CA VAL A 292 19.72 60.95 0.55
C VAL A 292 18.52 61.56 -0.19
N ILE A 293 18.77 62.36 -1.25
CA ILE A 293 17.70 62.97 -2.05
C ILE A 293 16.82 61.88 -2.68
N LYS A 294 17.43 60.83 -3.23
CA LYS A 294 16.70 59.72 -3.86
C LYS A 294 15.84 58.94 -2.86
N ASP A 295 16.38 58.70 -1.65
CA ASP A 295 15.63 58.09 -0.57
C ASP A 295 14.36 58.90 -0.26
N TYR A 296 14.44 60.22 -0.14
CA TYR A 296 13.25 61.03 0.17
C TYR A 296 12.29 61.26 -1.01
N THR A 297 12.71 60.98 -2.25
CA THR A 297 11.82 61.01 -3.42
C THR A 297 11.05 59.70 -3.64
N GLU A 298 11.62 58.56 -3.25
CA GLU A 298 11.00 57.24 -3.42
C GLU A 298 10.31 56.82 -2.11
N TYR A 299 8.98 56.71 -2.10
CA TYR A 299 8.23 56.30 -0.90
C TYR A 299 8.51 54.85 -0.44
N GLU A 300 9.08 54.01 -1.31
CA GLU A 300 9.50 52.64 -0.98
C GLU A 300 10.83 52.59 -0.20
N SER A 301 11.48 53.73 0.02
CA SER A 301 12.77 53.81 0.66
C SER A 301 12.70 53.66 2.18
N GLN A 302 13.86 53.49 2.82
CA GLN A 302 14.00 53.28 4.27
C GLN A 302 13.38 54.38 5.16
N PRO A 303 13.49 55.69 4.85
CA PRO A 303 12.86 56.75 5.64
C PRO A 303 11.34 56.61 5.82
N TYR A 304 10.62 56.13 4.79
CA TYR A 304 9.16 56.01 4.82
C TYR A 304 8.68 54.59 5.13
N ALA A 305 9.39 53.58 4.61
CA ALA A 305 9.07 52.16 4.78
C ALA A 305 10.30 51.38 5.28
N PRO A 306 10.67 51.51 6.56
CA PRO A 306 11.83 50.82 7.10
C PRO A 306 11.63 49.30 7.09
N LEU A 307 12.64 48.57 6.60
CA LEU A 307 12.59 47.10 6.60
C LEU A 307 12.86 46.56 8.00
N SER A 308 12.01 45.65 8.50
CA SER A 308 12.11 45.16 9.88
C SER A 308 13.45 44.52 10.24
N ARG A 309 14.16 43.95 9.27
CA ARG A 309 15.51 43.38 9.49
C ARG A 309 16.58 44.39 9.92
N ILE A 310 16.34 45.69 9.71
CA ILE A 310 17.27 46.78 10.07
C ILE A 310 17.11 47.15 11.55
N GLY A 311 15.96 46.82 12.16
CA GLY A 311 15.69 47.05 13.58
C GLY A 311 15.55 48.51 13.99
N TYR A 312 15.61 49.45 13.04
CA TYR A 312 15.45 50.87 13.28
C TYR A 312 14.06 51.34 12.83
N PHE A 313 13.20 51.62 13.80
CA PHE A 313 11.88 52.19 13.58
C PHE A 313 11.85 53.57 14.23
N PRO A 314 11.72 54.67 13.45
CA PRO A 314 11.66 56.03 13.98
C PRO A 314 10.57 56.21 15.04
N ASP A 315 9.46 55.49 14.88
CA ASP A 315 8.25 55.63 15.70
C ASP A 315 8.29 54.85 17.02
N ASN A 316 9.26 53.95 17.23
CA ASN A 316 9.31 53.10 18.43
C ASN A 316 9.42 53.88 19.75
N ASN A 317 9.82 55.15 19.72
CA ASN A 317 9.91 56.03 20.90
C ASN A 317 9.04 57.29 20.76
N ALA A 318 8.05 57.32 19.88
CA ALA A 318 7.18 58.48 19.68
C ALA A 318 6.54 58.95 21.00
N ASP A 319 6.15 58.00 21.86
CA ASP A 319 5.57 58.27 23.17
C ASP A 319 6.48 59.06 24.13
N ARG A 320 7.82 58.99 23.96
CA ARG A 320 8.77 59.75 24.79
C ARG A 320 8.75 61.24 24.50
N TYR A 321 8.34 61.62 23.29
CA TYR A 321 8.29 63.02 22.85
C TYR A 321 6.88 63.61 22.95
N VAL A 322 5.88 62.83 23.38
CA VAL A 322 4.55 63.33 23.71
C VAL A 322 4.63 64.12 25.01
N VAL A 323 4.81 65.44 24.90
CA VAL A 323 4.84 66.35 26.05
C VAL A 323 3.44 66.47 26.64
N LYS A 324 3.13 65.63 27.63
CA LYS A 324 1.92 65.77 28.46
C LYS A 324 2.22 66.72 29.61
N ASN A 325 2.09 68.02 29.36
CA ASN A 325 2.31 69.01 30.40
C ASN A 325 0.98 69.40 31.06
N SER A 326 0.84 69.13 32.36
CA SER A 326 -0.32 69.51 33.18
C SER A 326 -0.60 71.03 33.16
N PHE A 327 0.46 71.83 32.98
CA PHE A 327 0.38 73.29 32.93
C PHE A 327 -0.26 73.83 31.65
N LEU A 328 -0.33 73.04 30.57
CA LEU A 328 -0.93 73.47 29.30
C LEU A 328 -2.46 73.29 29.26
N ASN A 329 -3.02 72.47 30.16
CA ASN A 329 -4.44 72.15 30.18
C ASN A 329 -5.25 73.05 31.15
N THR A 330 -4.58 73.81 32.00
CA THR A 330 -5.20 74.67 33.02
C THR A 330 -4.75 76.10 32.82
N TYR A 331 -5.68 77.06 32.90
CA TYR A 331 -5.36 78.49 32.79
C TYR A 331 -4.32 78.96 33.82
N GLU A 332 -4.44 78.47 35.06
CA GLU A 332 -3.47 78.76 36.13
C GLU A 332 -2.06 78.28 35.76
N GLY A 333 -1.94 77.11 35.12
CA GLY A 333 -0.65 76.59 34.67
C GLY A 333 -0.02 77.38 33.53
N LEU A 334 -0.83 77.99 32.66
CA LEU A 334 -0.35 78.89 31.61
C LEU A 334 0.21 80.20 32.18
N LEU A 335 -0.42 80.76 33.21
CA LEU A 335 0.09 81.93 33.92
C LEU A 335 1.39 81.65 34.66
N GLU A 336 1.51 80.47 35.27
CA GLU A 336 2.78 80.03 35.89
C GLU A 336 3.88 79.92 34.83
N LEU A 337 3.60 79.33 33.67
CA LEU A 337 4.55 79.23 32.56
C LEU A 337 4.96 80.60 32.00
N GLU A 338 4.02 81.54 31.88
CA GLU A 338 4.29 82.92 31.47
C GLU A 338 5.24 83.60 32.46
N ALA A 339 5.04 83.41 33.76
CA ALA A 339 5.87 84.00 34.81
C ALA A 339 7.30 83.43 34.87
N PHE A 340 7.53 82.20 34.40
CA PHE A 340 8.87 81.61 34.32
C PHE A 340 9.69 82.05 33.10
N LEU A 341 9.05 82.65 32.09
CA LEU A 341 9.76 83.17 30.92
C LEU A 341 10.32 84.57 31.22
N PRO A 342 11.59 84.85 30.87
CA PRO A 342 12.17 86.16 31.12
C PRO A 342 11.50 87.23 30.24
N ASP A 343 11.40 88.46 30.77
CA ASP A 343 10.82 89.63 30.09
C ASP A 343 11.40 89.89 28.69
N SER A 344 12.61 89.39 28.41
CA SER A 344 13.25 89.47 27.09
C SER A 344 12.54 88.67 25.98
N VAL A 345 11.74 87.66 26.33
CA VAL A 345 10.98 86.82 25.39
C VAL A 345 9.57 87.39 25.19
N THR A 346 9.00 88.01 26.23
CA THR A 346 7.66 88.59 26.20
C THR A 346 7.66 90.04 25.68
N GLN A 347 8.78 90.75 25.78
CA GLN A 347 8.93 92.13 25.27
C GLN A 347 9.95 92.23 24.12
N PRO A 348 9.63 92.94 23.01
CA PRO A 348 10.53 93.08 21.87
C PRO A 348 11.72 94.00 22.18
N ARG A 349 12.93 93.56 21.81
CA ARG A 349 14.20 94.29 22.02
C ARG A 349 14.73 94.85 20.70
N THR A 350 14.83 96.18 20.56
CA THR A 350 15.35 96.83 19.34
C THR A 350 16.67 97.56 19.61
N GLU A 351 17.79 97.03 19.12
CA GLU A 351 19.07 97.75 18.99
C GLU A 351 19.73 97.43 17.63
N ALA A 352 20.28 98.46 16.95
CA ALA A 352 20.88 98.33 15.61
C ALA A 352 22.44 98.39 15.66
N PRO A 353 23.17 97.49 14.97
CA PRO A 353 24.64 97.47 14.99
C PRO A 353 25.28 98.45 13.98
N LYS A 354 26.49 98.97 14.29
CA LYS A 354 27.25 99.91 13.43
C LYS A 354 28.45 99.26 12.69
N PRO A 355 28.72 99.58 11.40
CA PRO A 355 29.82 98.97 10.61
C PRO A 355 31.19 99.68 10.73
N ARG A 356 32.29 98.95 10.48
CA ARG A 356 33.70 99.41 10.55
C ARG A 356 34.18 99.99 9.19
N SER A 357 34.86 101.14 9.18
CA SER A 357 35.35 101.82 7.96
C SER A 357 36.85 101.58 7.65
N LEU A 358 37.15 101.21 6.39
CA LEU A 358 38.48 100.94 5.82
C LEU A 358 39.24 102.20 5.36
N THR A 359 38.59 103.35 5.38
CA THR A 359 39.13 104.65 4.98
C THR A 359 39.18 105.60 6.17
N THR A 360 40.24 106.40 6.25
CA THR A 360 40.26 107.57 7.14
C THR A 360 39.37 108.66 6.52
N LYS A 361 38.86 109.61 7.30
CA LYS A 361 37.86 110.61 6.85
C LYS A 361 38.28 111.38 5.58
N ASP A 362 39.57 111.45 5.28
CA ASP A 362 40.15 112.15 4.12
C ASP A 362 40.40 111.25 2.90
N GLY A 363 39.85 110.03 2.85
CA GLY A 363 39.88 109.16 1.66
C GLY A 363 41.21 108.43 1.38
N PHE A 364 42.26 108.67 2.18
CA PHE A 364 43.50 107.93 2.04
C PHE A 364 43.39 106.51 2.61
N THR A 365 43.96 105.54 1.88
CA THR A 365 44.12 104.17 2.35
C THR A 365 45.09 104.16 3.53
N LYS A 366 44.69 103.53 4.63
CA LYS A 366 45.53 103.41 5.83
C LYS A 366 46.79 102.62 5.47
N ARG A 367 47.94 103.01 6.04
CA ARG A 367 49.26 102.38 5.78
C ARG A 367 49.25 100.85 5.89
N SER A 368 48.44 100.29 6.81
CA SER A 368 48.28 98.85 6.98
C SER A 368 47.77 98.16 5.70
N ALA A 369 46.83 98.77 4.99
CA ALA A 369 46.27 98.20 3.76
C ALA A 369 47.25 98.25 2.57
N ARG A 370 48.21 99.19 2.55
CA ARG A 370 49.28 99.24 1.53
C ARG A 370 50.35 98.17 1.78
N LEU A 371 50.78 98.02 3.03
CA LEU A 371 51.78 97.03 3.40
C LEU A 371 51.29 95.60 3.12
N GLU A 372 50.00 95.33 3.37
CA GLU A 372 49.35 94.04 3.07
C GLU A 372 49.33 93.73 1.56
N MET A 373 49.17 94.74 0.71
CA MET A 373 49.22 94.55 -0.75
C MET A 373 50.63 94.26 -1.27
N GLU A 374 51.66 94.92 -0.73
CA GLU A 374 53.05 94.72 -1.15
C GLU A 374 53.58 93.34 -0.71
N LEU A 375 53.25 92.90 0.52
CA LEU A 375 53.60 91.57 1.01
C LEU A 375 52.97 90.46 0.14
N ALA A 376 51.71 90.61 -0.26
CA ALA A 376 51.02 89.62 -1.08
C ALA A 376 51.69 89.41 -2.46
N GLN A 377 52.28 90.45 -3.06
CA GLN A 377 52.96 90.32 -4.35
C GLN A 377 54.30 89.58 -4.25
N VAL A 378 55.05 89.77 -3.17
CA VAL A 378 56.35 89.10 -2.97
C VAL A 378 56.15 87.60 -2.73
N TYR A 379 55.14 87.21 -1.94
CA TYR A 379 54.83 85.79 -1.70
C TYR A 379 54.43 85.04 -2.97
N GLN A 380 53.72 85.69 -3.89
CA GLN A 380 53.27 85.08 -5.15
C GLN A 380 54.45 84.61 -6.04
N ILE A 381 55.56 85.37 -6.07
CA ILE A 381 56.71 85.09 -6.95
C ILE A 381 57.57 83.92 -6.43
N ASP A 382 57.74 83.83 -5.10
CA ASP A 382 58.51 82.74 -4.49
C ASP A 382 57.77 81.39 -4.58
N GLU A 383 56.44 81.39 -4.42
CA GLU A 383 55.62 80.18 -4.58
C GLU A 383 55.73 79.58 -5.99
N GLU A 384 55.71 80.41 -7.04
CA GLU A 384 55.83 79.94 -8.43
C GLU A 384 57.20 79.28 -8.70
N ARG A 385 58.27 79.81 -8.08
CA ARG A 385 59.63 79.27 -8.24
C ARG A 385 59.81 77.94 -7.52
N GLU A 386 59.28 77.80 -6.31
CA GLU A 386 59.33 76.55 -5.55
C GLU A 386 58.51 75.44 -6.22
N LEU A 387 57.33 75.77 -6.75
CA LEU A 387 56.49 74.83 -7.49
C LEU A 387 57.20 74.28 -8.74
N ALA A 388 57.90 75.14 -9.49
CA ALA A 388 58.67 74.72 -10.67
C ALA A 388 59.79 73.73 -10.31
N ILE A 389 60.53 73.97 -9.21
CA ILE A 389 61.60 73.08 -8.74
C ILE A 389 61.03 71.72 -8.30
N ILE A 390 59.91 71.72 -7.57
CA ILE A 390 59.24 70.48 -7.12
C ILE A 390 58.79 69.63 -8.32
N ILE A 391 58.27 70.25 -9.39
CA ILE A 391 57.85 69.53 -10.60
C ILE A 391 59.03 68.84 -11.27
N VAL A 392 60.15 69.54 -11.44
CA VAL A 392 61.37 68.96 -12.04
C VAL A 392 61.90 67.81 -11.19
N GLN A 393 61.92 67.96 -9.86
CA GLN A 393 62.39 66.91 -8.95
C GLN A 393 61.48 65.67 -8.99
N LYS A 394 60.15 65.86 -9.08
CA LYS A 394 59.17 64.75 -9.22
C LYS A 394 59.35 64.02 -10.54
N LEU A 395 59.60 64.73 -11.65
CA LEU A 395 59.80 64.12 -12.97
C LEU A 395 61.08 63.26 -13.01
N ILE A 396 62.20 63.76 -12.46
CA ILE A 396 63.46 63.01 -12.43
C ILE A 396 63.35 61.77 -11.54
N ARG A 397 62.75 61.88 -10.35
CA ARG A 397 62.51 60.73 -9.46
C ARG A 397 61.58 59.70 -10.11
N GLY A 398 60.48 60.15 -10.72
CA GLY A 398 59.54 59.29 -11.42
C GLY A 398 60.20 58.53 -12.57
N ARG A 399 61.04 59.21 -13.36
CA ARG A 399 61.76 58.59 -14.48
C ARG A 399 62.81 57.58 -14.01
N ALA A 400 63.52 57.87 -12.92
CA ALA A 400 64.48 56.94 -12.34
C ALA A 400 63.80 55.65 -11.83
N ILE A 401 62.68 55.78 -11.12
CA ILE A 401 61.90 54.63 -10.64
C ILE A 401 61.36 53.81 -11.80
N GLN A 402 60.85 54.46 -12.84
CA GLN A 402 60.37 53.78 -14.05
C GLN A 402 61.49 52.99 -14.71
N ASN A 403 62.67 53.59 -14.92
CA ASN A 403 63.81 52.89 -15.52
C ASN A 403 64.25 51.68 -14.67
N MET A 404 64.33 51.82 -13.34
CA MET A 404 64.63 50.71 -12.43
C MET A 404 63.59 49.59 -12.50
N MET A 405 62.30 49.94 -12.61
CA MET A 405 61.20 48.99 -12.78
C MET A 405 61.27 48.25 -14.12
N PHE A 406 61.53 48.96 -15.22
CA PHE A 406 61.67 48.37 -16.54
C PHE A 406 62.85 47.40 -16.60
N GLU A 407 64.00 47.79 -16.09
CA GLU A 407 65.19 46.94 -16.03
C GLU A 407 64.97 45.72 -15.12
N GLY A 408 64.28 45.89 -13.99
CA GLY A 408 63.91 44.79 -13.10
C GLY A 408 62.91 43.81 -13.73
N LYS A 409 61.98 44.31 -14.56
CA LYS A 409 61.01 43.50 -15.31
C LYS A 409 61.71 42.72 -16.43
N GLU A 410 62.59 43.36 -17.20
CA GLU A 410 63.35 42.70 -18.28
C GLU A 410 64.21 41.55 -17.74
N LYS A 411 64.95 41.78 -16.65
CA LYS A 411 65.78 40.75 -16.00
C LYS A 411 65.00 39.54 -15.48
N ARG A 412 63.68 39.68 -15.24
CA ARG A 412 62.82 38.60 -14.72
C ARG A 412 61.82 38.09 -15.75
N LEU A 413 61.88 38.58 -16.99
CA LEU A 413 60.85 38.33 -18.00
C LEU A 413 60.83 36.85 -18.41
N GLU A 414 62.00 36.24 -18.56
CA GLU A 414 62.16 34.81 -18.85
C GLU A 414 61.58 33.95 -17.73
N LEU A 415 61.94 34.22 -16.47
CA LEU A 415 61.38 33.51 -15.31
C LEU A 415 59.86 33.68 -15.18
N ILE A 416 59.32 34.87 -15.50
CA ILE A 416 57.86 35.09 -15.50
C ILE A 416 57.18 34.27 -16.59
N CYS A 417 57.79 34.19 -17.78
CA CYS A 417 57.28 33.36 -18.87
C CYS A 417 57.33 31.87 -18.51
N GLU A 418 58.44 31.40 -17.94
CA GLU A 418 58.61 30.01 -17.48
C GLU A 418 57.64 29.65 -16.35
N LEU A 419 57.44 30.52 -15.36
CA LEU A 419 56.46 30.31 -14.30
C LEU A 419 55.02 30.32 -14.83
N ARG A 420 54.72 31.13 -15.86
CA ARG A 420 53.39 31.15 -16.48
C ARG A 420 53.12 29.91 -17.34
N THR A 421 54.11 29.39 -18.07
CA THR A 421 53.94 28.18 -18.90
C THR A 421 53.92 26.90 -18.05
N THR A 422 54.73 26.81 -16.99
CA THR A 422 54.70 25.69 -16.05
C THR A 422 53.40 25.65 -15.23
N HIS A 423 52.88 26.81 -14.82
CA HIS A 423 51.57 26.92 -14.16
C HIS A 423 50.42 26.54 -15.11
N ALA A 424 50.46 26.98 -16.37
CA ALA A 424 49.46 26.63 -17.37
C ALA A 424 49.38 25.11 -17.62
N LEU A 425 50.51 24.42 -17.72
CA LEU A 425 50.54 22.96 -17.91
C LEU A 425 49.99 22.19 -16.68
N GLN A 426 50.20 22.71 -15.47
CA GLN A 426 49.69 22.09 -14.24
C GLN A 426 48.19 22.36 -14.03
N GLU A 427 47.71 23.55 -14.42
CA GLU A 427 46.27 23.88 -14.42
C GLU A 427 45.51 23.06 -15.46
N ASP A 428 46.02 22.95 -16.70
CA ASP A 428 45.39 22.15 -17.76
C ASP A 428 45.28 20.67 -17.38
N GLY A 429 46.33 20.10 -16.78
CA GLY A 429 46.29 18.73 -16.24
C GLY A 429 45.27 18.55 -15.11
N GLN A 430 45.09 19.55 -14.25
CA GLN A 430 44.06 19.52 -13.21
C GLN A 430 42.65 19.71 -13.78
N LEU A 431 42.48 20.53 -14.82
CA LEU A 431 41.21 20.73 -15.51
C LEU A 431 40.77 19.47 -16.24
N LEU A 432 41.69 18.78 -16.93
CA LEU A 432 41.42 17.49 -17.57
C LEU A 432 40.99 16.44 -16.53
N LYS A 433 41.71 16.31 -15.41
CA LYS A 433 41.32 15.40 -14.33
C LYS A 433 39.97 15.76 -13.69
N LYS A 434 39.65 17.05 -13.59
CA LYS A 434 38.32 17.52 -13.12
C LYS A 434 37.23 17.18 -14.15
N ALA A 435 37.51 17.32 -15.44
CA ALA A 435 36.59 16.97 -16.52
C ALA A 435 36.34 15.45 -16.55
N GLU A 436 37.39 14.62 -16.48
CA GLU A 436 37.28 13.16 -16.35
C GLU A 436 36.49 12.75 -15.10
N LYS A 437 36.74 13.41 -13.96
CA LYS A 437 35.97 13.21 -12.73
C LYS A 437 34.49 13.59 -12.90
N GLN A 438 34.19 14.64 -13.65
CA GLN A 438 32.81 15.02 -13.94
C GLN A 438 32.13 14.01 -14.87
N VAL A 439 32.83 13.50 -15.89
CA VAL A 439 32.32 12.47 -16.80
C VAL A 439 32.05 11.17 -16.06
N THR A 440 32.98 10.73 -15.20
CA THR A 440 32.78 9.52 -14.37
C THR A 440 31.63 9.67 -13.39
N LEU A 441 31.50 10.82 -12.72
CA LEU A 441 30.34 11.12 -11.86
C LEU A 441 29.02 11.20 -12.64
N ALA A 442 29.03 11.72 -13.86
CA ALA A 442 27.85 11.76 -14.72
C ALA A 442 27.43 10.35 -15.16
N LEU A 443 28.39 9.50 -15.55
CA LEU A 443 28.15 8.10 -15.87
C LEU A 443 27.62 7.31 -14.67
N GLN A 444 28.17 7.55 -13.47
CA GLN A 444 27.70 6.90 -12.25
C GLN A 444 26.26 7.28 -11.92
N ARG A 445 25.90 8.57 -12.01
CA ARG A 445 24.52 9.02 -11.86
C ARG A 445 23.57 8.39 -12.88
N GLN A 446 24.02 8.22 -14.12
CA GLN A 446 23.21 7.53 -15.15
C GLN A 446 23.00 6.05 -14.81
N ARG A 447 24.05 5.36 -14.33
CA ARG A 447 23.94 3.98 -13.85
C ARG A 447 22.97 3.86 -12.68
N ASP A 448 23.11 4.69 -11.64
CA ASP A 448 22.23 4.67 -10.47
C ASP A 448 20.76 4.92 -10.87
N LEU A 449 20.54 5.84 -11.81
CA LEU A 449 19.21 6.15 -12.31
C LEU A 449 18.64 5.00 -13.17
N HIS A 450 19.47 4.31 -13.94
CA HIS A 450 19.07 3.12 -14.68
C HIS A 450 18.76 1.96 -13.73
N GLU A 451 19.62 1.69 -12.77
CA GLU A 451 19.43 0.65 -11.74
C GLU A 451 18.15 0.90 -10.93
N HIS A 452 17.87 2.14 -10.56
CA HIS A 452 16.61 2.50 -9.90
C HIS A 452 15.39 2.23 -10.80
N LYS A 453 15.46 2.59 -12.09
CA LYS A 453 14.38 2.29 -13.05
C LYS A 453 14.17 0.78 -13.20
N MET A 454 15.27 0.03 -13.33
CA MET A 454 15.21 -1.43 -13.43
C MET A 454 14.61 -2.05 -12.16
N SER A 455 15.02 -1.61 -10.97
CA SER A 455 14.44 -2.08 -9.70
C SER A 455 12.94 -1.78 -9.59
N VAL A 456 12.49 -0.62 -10.07
CA VAL A 456 11.05 -0.28 -10.10
C VAL A 456 10.31 -1.18 -11.10
N MET A 457 10.86 -1.40 -12.29
CA MET A 457 10.29 -2.31 -13.29
C MET A 457 10.21 -3.75 -12.77
N GLU A 458 11.27 -4.24 -12.14
CA GLU A 458 11.34 -5.58 -11.55
C GLU A 458 10.31 -5.77 -10.43
N LYS A 459 10.12 -4.77 -9.56
CA LYS A 459 9.05 -4.79 -8.55
C LYS A 459 7.66 -4.87 -9.16
N HIS A 460 7.43 -4.17 -10.27
CA HIS A 460 6.14 -4.22 -10.98
C HIS A 460 5.92 -5.57 -11.66
N LEU A 461 6.95 -6.13 -12.31
CA LEU A 461 6.91 -7.46 -12.91
C LEU A 461 6.63 -8.54 -11.86
N ALA A 462 7.41 -8.58 -10.77
CA ALA A 462 7.22 -9.53 -9.69
C ALA A 462 5.80 -9.47 -9.08
N ARG A 463 5.20 -8.27 -9.01
CA ARG A 463 3.80 -8.10 -8.55
C ARG A 463 2.78 -8.69 -9.53
N VAL A 464 3.00 -8.53 -10.84
CA VAL A 464 2.12 -9.08 -11.87
C VAL A 464 2.26 -10.60 -11.93
N GLU A 465 3.50 -11.10 -11.97
CA GLU A 465 3.82 -12.53 -11.93
C GLU A 465 3.23 -13.19 -10.69
N GLY A 466 3.44 -12.60 -9.50
CA GLY A 466 2.88 -13.11 -8.25
C GLY A 466 1.35 -13.15 -8.26
N ARG A 467 0.68 -12.17 -8.87
CA ARG A 467 -0.79 -12.19 -9.03
C ARG A 467 -1.26 -13.30 -9.97
N VAL A 468 -0.59 -13.46 -11.11
CA VAL A 468 -0.93 -14.50 -12.09
C VAL A 468 -0.72 -15.90 -11.50
N LEU A 469 0.41 -16.13 -10.81
CA LEU A 469 0.70 -17.38 -10.12
C LEU A 469 -0.33 -17.65 -9.00
N ALA A 470 -0.67 -16.65 -8.19
CA ALA A 470 -1.68 -16.80 -7.15
C ALA A 470 -3.05 -17.19 -7.73
N ASN A 471 -3.48 -16.55 -8.83
CA ASN A 471 -4.74 -16.87 -9.50
C ASN A 471 -4.73 -18.27 -10.11
N MET A 472 -3.61 -18.70 -10.73
CA MET A 472 -3.49 -20.06 -11.26
C MET A 472 -3.55 -21.11 -10.14
N LEU A 473 -2.84 -20.90 -9.03
CA LEU A 473 -2.86 -21.81 -7.90
C LEU A 473 -4.24 -21.86 -7.23
N ASP A 474 -4.93 -20.72 -7.10
CA ASP A 474 -6.30 -20.66 -6.59
C ASP A 474 -7.30 -21.36 -7.53
N PHE A 475 -7.09 -21.28 -8.84
CA PHE A 475 -7.90 -22.04 -9.80
C PHE A 475 -7.65 -23.54 -9.68
N LEU A 476 -6.39 -23.97 -9.71
CA LEU A 476 -6.02 -25.39 -9.60
C LEU A 476 -6.45 -25.99 -8.27
N SER A 477 -6.38 -25.25 -7.17
CA SER A 477 -6.85 -25.71 -5.87
C SER A 477 -8.36 -25.92 -5.85
N LYS A 478 -9.13 -25.01 -6.46
CA LYS A 478 -10.58 -25.15 -6.61
C LYS A 478 -10.98 -26.32 -7.49
N GLU A 479 -10.29 -26.52 -8.62
CA GLU A 479 -10.52 -27.68 -9.49
C GLU A 479 -10.15 -29.00 -8.79
N LEU A 480 -9.09 -29.02 -7.98
CA LEU A 480 -8.73 -30.19 -7.19
C LEU A 480 -9.80 -30.51 -6.13
N ILE A 481 -10.29 -29.50 -5.40
CA ILE A 481 -11.38 -29.67 -4.43
C ILE A 481 -12.64 -30.16 -5.14
N ARG A 482 -12.98 -29.55 -6.28
CA ARG A 482 -14.13 -29.95 -7.11
C ARG A 482 -14.02 -31.41 -7.53
N LEU A 483 -12.87 -31.86 -8.01
CA LEU A 483 -12.64 -33.27 -8.38
C LEU A 483 -12.74 -34.22 -7.18
N GLN A 484 -12.23 -33.82 -6.02
CA GLN A 484 -12.38 -34.59 -4.78
C GLN A 484 -13.86 -34.72 -4.38
N ASP A 485 -14.62 -33.63 -4.48
CA ASP A 485 -16.04 -33.61 -4.15
C ASP A 485 -16.86 -34.42 -5.18
N GLU A 486 -16.55 -34.35 -6.48
CA GLU A 486 -17.16 -35.19 -7.51
C GLU A 486 -16.93 -36.68 -7.23
N ARG A 487 -15.71 -37.07 -6.85
CA ARG A 487 -15.39 -38.46 -6.46
C ARG A 487 -16.12 -38.89 -5.18
N ARG A 488 -16.21 -38.02 -4.18
CA ARG A 488 -16.97 -38.28 -2.94
C ARG A 488 -18.46 -38.48 -3.21
N ILE A 489 -19.05 -37.61 -4.02
CA ILE A 489 -20.46 -37.72 -4.43
C ILE A 489 -20.69 -39.02 -5.21
N HIS A 490 -19.76 -39.39 -6.11
CA HIS A 490 -19.83 -40.66 -6.83
C HIS A 490 -19.78 -41.87 -5.88
N ALA A 491 -18.87 -41.87 -4.90
CA ALA A 491 -18.82 -42.91 -3.88
C ALA A 491 -20.13 -42.98 -3.06
N PHE A 492 -20.70 -41.82 -2.67
CA PHE A 492 -22.00 -41.79 -1.99
C PHE A 492 -23.14 -42.30 -2.87
N ALA A 493 -23.13 -42.02 -4.17
CA ALA A 493 -24.11 -42.54 -5.11
C ALA A 493 -24.01 -44.07 -5.21
N MET A 494 -22.81 -44.62 -5.34
CA MET A 494 -22.57 -46.07 -5.37
C MET A 494 -22.99 -46.75 -4.06
N LEU A 495 -22.72 -46.14 -2.90
CA LEU A 495 -23.17 -46.64 -1.61
C LEU A 495 -24.71 -46.59 -1.49
N ALA A 496 -25.34 -45.53 -1.99
CA ALA A 496 -26.80 -45.40 -1.99
C ALA A 496 -27.47 -46.42 -2.92
N GLU A 497 -26.90 -46.69 -4.10
CA GLU A 497 -27.36 -47.75 -5.01
C GLU A 497 -27.17 -49.13 -4.40
N ARG A 498 -26.01 -49.41 -3.79
CA ARG A 498 -25.80 -50.67 -3.06
C ARG A 498 -26.78 -50.80 -1.89
N GLN A 499 -27.05 -49.75 -1.13
CA GLN A 499 -28.06 -49.76 -0.06
C GLN A 499 -29.48 -49.96 -0.61
N ARG A 500 -29.78 -49.41 -1.78
CA ARG A 500 -31.05 -49.66 -2.47
C ARG A 500 -31.17 -51.14 -2.87
N GLN A 501 -30.16 -51.69 -3.54
CA GLN A 501 -30.12 -53.13 -3.87
C GLN A 501 -30.16 -54.01 -2.62
N MET A 502 -29.51 -53.61 -1.54
CA MET A 502 -29.57 -54.31 -0.26
C MET A 502 -30.95 -54.22 0.38
N ARG A 503 -31.65 -53.07 0.30
CA ARG A 503 -33.04 -52.95 0.77
C ARG A 503 -34.00 -53.80 -0.07
N GLU A 504 -33.81 -53.84 -1.37
CA GLU A 504 -34.54 -54.72 -2.30
C GLU A 504 -34.25 -56.21 -1.98
N ALA A 505 -32.99 -56.54 -1.67
CA ALA A 505 -32.58 -57.87 -1.21
C ALA A 505 -33.05 -58.20 0.21
N GLU A 506 -33.14 -57.24 1.13
CA GLU A 506 -33.67 -57.39 2.49
C GLU A 506 -35.19 -57.58 2.46
N GLU A 507 -35.90 -56.94 1.54
CA GLU A 507 -37.32 -57.21 1.28
C GLU A 507 -37.52 -58.63 0.73
N SER A 508 -36.60 -59.14 -0.09
CA SER A 508 -36.54 -60.55 -0.49
C SER A 508 -36.06 -61.49 0.65
N GLY A 509 -35.25 -60.95 1.56
CA GLY A 509 -34.49 -61.63 2.60
C GLY A 509 -35.11 -61.55 4.00
N ARG A 510 -36.30 -60.96 4.18
CA ARG A 510 -37.10 -61.07 5.42
C ARG A 510 -37.50 -62.52 5.78
N ARG A 511 -36.98 -63.52 5.06
CA ARG A 511 -36.96 -64.93 5.46
C ARG A 511 -35.64 -65.43 6.05
N GLN A 512 -34.56 -64.66 6.17
CA GLN A 512 -33.35 -65.11 6.88
C GLN A 512 -32.50 -63.96 7.46
N VAL A 513 -32.07 -64.16 8.71
CA VAL A 513 -31.46 -63.17 9.61
C VAL A 513 -29.94 -63.31 9.63
N VAL A 514 -29.17 -62.30 9.18
CA VAL A 514 -27.76 -62.07 9.59
C VAL A 514 -27.43 -60.58 9.45
N LYS A 515 -27.38 -59.81 10.54
CA LYS A 515 -27.19 -58.33 10.49
C LYS A 515 -26.04 -57.75 11.33
N VAL A 516 -25.18 -58.58 11.94
CA VAL A 516 -24.20 -58.08 12.95
C VAL A 516 -22.73 -58.12 12.49
N HIS A 517 -22.35 -58.89 11.46
CA HIS A 517 -20.94 -58.99 11.03
C HIS A 517 -20.57 -58.12 9.80
N GLN A 518 -21.54 -57.46 9.16
CA GLN A 518 -21.32 -56.80 7.86
C GLN A 518 -20.74 -55.38 7.97
N LYS A 519 -21.17 -54.60 8.97
CA LYS A 519 -20.63 -53.23 9.17
C LYS A 519 -19.13 -53.22 9.49
N THR A 520 -18.67 -54.23 10.23
CA THR A 520 -17.25 -54.40 10.57
C THR A 520 -16.43 -54.82 9.34
N VAL A 521 -17.01 -55.64 8.45
CA VAL A 521 -16.39 -56.04 7.19
C VAL A 521 -16.34 -54.86 6.21
N ASP A 522 -17.42 -54.07 6.12
CA ASP A 522 -17.47 -52.91 5.23
C ASP A 522 -16.44 -51.83 5.66
N SER A 523 -16.31 -51.53 6.95
CA SER A 523 -15.29 -50.59 7.45
C SER A 523 -13.85 -51.08 7.21
N TYR A 524 -13.62 -52.39 7.37
CA TYR A 524 -12.29 -52.98 7.09
C TYR A 524 -11.96 -52.92 5.59
N LEU A 525 -12.93 -53.17 4.72
CA LEU A 525 -12.73 -53.08 3.27
C LEU A 525 -12.53 -51.62 2.81
N GLU A 526 -13.22 -50.67 3.44
CA GLU A 526 -13.03 -49.23 3.19
C GLU A 526 -11.59 -48.80 3.53
N ASP A 527 -11.07 -49.18 4.70
CA ASP A 527 -9.70 -48.88 5.11
C ASP A 527 -8.65 -49.54 4.21
N VAL A 528 -8.86 -50.78 3.78
CA VAL A 528 -7.94 -51.48 2.86
C VAL A 528 -7.92 -50.84 1.47
N ILE A 529 -9.06 -50.40 0.96
CA ILE A 529 -9.15 -49.72 -0.34
C ILE A 529 -8.49 -48.34 -0.27
N LEU A 530 -8.74 -47.57 0.79
CA LEU A 530 -8.12 -46.26 0.97
C LEU A 530 -6.59 -46.37 1.09
N ASN A 531 -6.10 -47.30 1.93
CA ASN A 531 -4.66 -47.48 2.12
C ASN A 531 -3.95 -48.01 0.87
N SER A 532 -4.58 -48.91 0.10
CA SER A 532 -3.98 -49.42 -1.15
C SER A 532 -3.97 -48.37 -2.26
N MET A 533 -4.99 -47.52 -2.32
CA MET A 533 -5.03 -46.38 -3.25
C MET A 533 -3.97 -45.34 -2.89
N GLU A 534 -3.81 -45.01 -1.61
CA GLU A 534 -2.80 -44.06 -1.15
C GLU A 534 -1.38 -44.58 -1.42
N SER A 535 -1.10 -45.85 -1.11
CA SER A 535 0.20 -46.47 -1.37
C SER A 535 0.55 -46.53 -2.87
N THR A 536 -0.43 -46.84 -3.74
CA THR A 536 -0.19 -46.89 -5.20
C THR A 536 0.01 -45.51 -5.80
N ALA A 537 -0.71 -44.49 -5.33
CA ALA A 537 -0.48 -43.11 -5.73
C ALA A 537 0.90 -42.58 -5.28
N GLU A 538 1.32 -42.91 -4.05
CA GLU A 538 2.64 -42.56 -3.56
C GLU A 538 3.76 -43.22 -4.38
N GLU A 539 3.61 -44.51 -4.72
CA GLU A 539 4.61 -45.24 -5.50
C GLU A 539 4.77 -44.65 -6.91
N GLN A 540 3.65 -44.35 -7.59
CA GLN A 540 3.66 -43.68 -8.90
C GLN A 540 4.32 -42.28 -8.83
N SER A 541 4.02 -41.50 -7.79
CA SER A 541 4.61 -40.18 -7.61
C SER A 541 6.13 -40.25 -7.42
N ARG A 542 6.62 -41.26 -6.68
CA ARG A 542 8.06 -41.47 -6.47
C ARG A 542 8.77 -41.88 -7.76
N GLU A 543 8.17 -42.74 -8.56
CA GLU A 543 8.74 -43.15 -9.86
C GLU A 543 8.82 -41.97 -10.85
N GLU A 544 7.83 -41.08 -10.87
CA GLU A 544 7.85 -39.88 -11.69
C GLU A 544 8.92 -38.89 -11.22
N ILE A 545 9.03 -38.64 -9.91
CA ILE A 545 10.07 -37.79 -9.34
C ILE A 545 11.45 -38.36 -9.67
N GLN A 546 11.65 -39.67 -9.55
CA GLN A 546 12.92 -40.32 -9.87
C GLN A 546 13.26 -40.20 -11.36
N ARG A 547 12.29 -40.42 -12.27
CA ARG A 547 12.49 -40.22 -13.71
C ARG A 547 12.89 -38.79 -14.04
N MET A 548 12.17 -37.81 -13.48
CA MET A 548 12.47 -36.40 -13.67
C MET A 548 13.85 -36.01 -13.12
N ALA A 549 14.24 -36.54 -11.96
CA ALA A 549 15.56 -36.33 -11.39
C ALA A 549 16.67 -36.89 -12.28
N VAL A 550 16.47 -38.07 -12.88
CA VAL A 550 17.42 -38.67 -13.84
C VAL A 550 17.50 -37.83 -15.11
N GLU A 551 16.39 -37.34 -15.64
CA GLU A 551 16.38 -36.46 -16.82
C GLU A 551 17.13 -35.16 -16.55
N ILE A 552 16.88 -34.51 -15.42
CA ILE A 552 17.61 -33.29 -15.01
C ILE A 552 19.11 -33.57 -14.87
N ASN A 553 19.47 -34.71 -14.27
CA ASN A 553 20.88 -35.10 -14.11
C ASN A 553 21.56 -35.36 -15.47
N ASN A 554 20.86 -35.99 -16.41
CA ASN A 554 21.36 -36.22 -17.77
C ASN A 554 21.53 -34.89 -18.53
N ILE A 555 20.59 -33.96 -18.39
CA ILE A 555 20.71 -32.60 -18.96
C ILE A 555 21.93 -31.88 -18.35
N ALA A 556 22.14 -32.00 -17.04
CA ALA A 556 23.29 -31.41 -16.36
C ALA A 556 24.62 -31.99 -16.88
N TYR A 557 24.72 -33.33 -17.02
CA TYR A 557 25.90 -33.97 -17.60
C TYR A 557 26.10 -33.62 -19.08
N GLU A 558 25.03 -33.49 -19.88
CA GLU A 558 25.11 -33.03 -21.26
C GLU A 558 25.57 -31.57 -21.36
N MET A 559 25.14 -30.71 -20.43
CA MET A 559 25.60 -29.33 -20.35
C MET A 559 27.09 -29.26 -19.98
N GLU A 560 27.54 -30.09 -19.03
CA GLU A 560 28.93 -30.10 -18.56
C GLU A 560 29.89 -30.68 -19.63
N THR A 561 29.48 -31.74 -20.33
CA THR A 561 30.29 -32.34 -21.41
C THR A 561 30.45 -31.46 -22.63
N ARG A 562 29.51 -30.52 -22.88
CA ARG A 562 29.57 -29.55 -23.98
C ARG A 562 30.39 -28.29 -23.66
N GLN A 563 30.86 -28.11 -22.43
CA GLN A 563 31.53 -26.89 -22.00
C GLN A 563 33.04 -26.87 -22.33
N SER A 564 33.54 -25.68 -22.67
CA SER A 564 34.97 -25.38 -22.73
C SER A 564 35.44 -24.77 -21.41
N ASN A 565 36.75 -24.83 -21.10
CA ASN A 565 37.32 -24.28 -19.87
C ASN A 565 36.97 -22.79 -19.63
N LEU A 566 36.70 -22.03 -20.70
CA LEU A 566 36.32 -20.62 -20.59
C LEU A 566 34.90 -20.43 -20.03
N GLN A 567 33.98 -21.35 -20.35
CA GLN A 567 32.59 -21.32 -19.89
C GLN A 567 32.48 -21.79 -18.44
N SER A 568 33.31 -22.75 -18.01
CA SER A 568 33.37 -23.15 -16.60
C SER A 568 33.92 -22.03 -15.70
N GLU A 569 34.90 -21.25 -16.18
CA GLU A 569 35.38 -20.04 -15.48
C GLU A 569 34.30 -18.95 -15.39
N GLU A 570 33.50 -18.75 -16.43
CA GLU A 570 32.38 -17.80 -16.45
C GLU A 570 31.28 -18.21 -15.45
N ILE A 571 30.92 -19.50 -15.41
CA ILE A 571 29.95 -20.05 -14.45
C ILE A 571 30.47 -19.93 -13.01
N VAL A 572 31.76 -20.17 -12.77
CA VAL A 572 32.38 -19.97 -11.44
C VAL A 572 32.33 -18.50 -11.04
N ALA A 573 32.61 -17.58 -11.97
CA ALA A 573 32.52 -16.14 -11.70
C ALA A 573 31.07 -15.72 -11.38
N GLU A 574 30.08 -16.24 -12.11
CA GLU A 574 28.66 -16.02 -11.83
C GLU A 574 28.25 -16.61 -10.48
N LEU A 575 28.65 -17.85 -10.15
CA LEU A 575 28.39 -18.47 -8.84
C LEU A 575 29.02 -17.68 -7.69
N VAL A 576 30.24 -17.19 -7.88
CA VAL A 576 30.93 -16.36 -6.88
C VAL A 576 30.19 -15.05 -6.66
N TYR A 577 29.75 -14.39 -7.74
CA TYR A 577 29.07 -13.10 -7.68
C TYR A 577 27.62 -13.20 -7.18
N SER A 578 26.87 -14.22 -7.60
CA SER A 578 25.45 -14.40 -7.30
C SER A 578 25.16 -15.14 -6.00
N PHE A 579 26.01 -16.09 -5.58
CA PHE A 579 25.78 -16.92 -4.38
C PHE A 579 26.78 -16.67 -3.26
N LEU A 580 28.09 -16.78 -3.52
CA LEU A 580 29.10 -16.72 -2.45
C LEU A 580 29.23 -15.32 -1.82
N ILE A 581 29.37 -14.26 -2.62
CA ILE A 581 29.51 -12.90 -2.09
C ILE A 581 28.24 -12.47 -1.32
N PRO A 582 27.01 -12.69 -1.84
CA PRO A 582 25.79 -12.38 -1.09
C PRO A 582 25.62 -13.21 0.17
N GLU A 583 25.94 -14.51 0.18
CA GLU A 583 25.84 -15.32 1.40
C GLU A 583 26.87 -14.93 2.46
N VAL A 584 28.11 -14.61 2.09
CA VAL A 584 29.10 -14.07 3.03
C VAL A 584 28.63 -12.74 3.62
N ARG A 585 28.04 -11.85 2.81
CA ARG A 585 27.43 -10.60 3.29
C ARG A 585 26.24 -10.87 4.22
N LYS A 586 25.38 -11.84 3.91
CA LYS A 586 24.24 -12.24 4.74
C LYS A 586 24.70 -12.85 6.06
N MET A 587 25.74 -13.67 6.05
CA MET A 587 26.37 -14.23 7.25
C MET A 587 26.97 -13.14 8.13
N THR A 588 27.68 -12.17 7.56
CA THR A 588 28.23 -11.03 8.34
C THR A 588 27.13 -10.15 8.94
N ILE A 589 26.04 -9.92 8.21
CA ILE A 589 24.86 -9.20 8.75
C ILE A 589 24.20 -10.01 9.87
N LYS A 590 23.98 -11.31 9.68
CA LYS A 590 23.45 -12.22 10.72
C LYS A 590 24.34 -12.21 11.97
N GLU A 591 25.65 -12.20 11.81
CA GLU A 591 26.58 -12.16 12.95
C GLU A 591 26.55 -10.81 13.67
N LYS A 592 26.46 -9.69 12.95
CA LYS A 592 26.23 -8.36 13.56
C LYS A 592 24.91 -8.31 14.34
N VAL A 593 23.85 -8.88 13.78
CA VAL A 593 22.54 -8.99 14.46
C VAL A 593 22.66 -9.87 15.70
N ARG A 594 23.31 -11.03 15.62
CA ARG A 594 23.58 -11.88 16.80
C ARG A 594 24.38 -11.14 17.86
N GLN A 595 25.42 -10.39 17.49
CA GLN A 595 26.22 -9.61 18.44
C GLN A 595 25.40 -8.50 19.11
N ALA A 596 24.50 -7.83 18.38
CA ALA A 596 23.56 -6.87 18.95
C ALA A 596 22.55 -7.55 19.88
N GLN A 597 21.97 -8.67 19.45
CA GLN A 597 21.03 -9.48 20.24
C GLN A 597 21.68 -10.08 21.48
N ARG A 598 22.96 -10.48 21.46
CA ARG A 598 23.68 -11.02 22.63
C ARG A 598 23.65 -10.05 23.82
N LYS A 599 23.72 -8.74 23.60
CA LYS A 599 23.59 -7.74 24.68
C LYS A 599 22.20 -7.77 25.32
N HIS A 600 21.16 -7.86 24.49
CA HIS A 600 19.78 -7.93 24.94
C HIS A 600 19.46 -9.26 25.61
N ILE A 601 19.97 -10.37 25.08
CA ILE A 601 19.83 -11.72 25.66
C ILE A 601 20.56 -11.77 27.01
N HIS A 602 21.77 -11.21 27.11
CA HIS A 602 22.50 -11.15 28.37
C HIS A 602 21.78 -10.28 29.41
N ALA A 603 21.24 -9.13 29.02
CA ALA A 603 20.42 -8.30 29.91
C ALA A 603 19.14 -9.02 30.34
N ALA A 604 18.44 -9.71 29.43
CA ALA A 604 17.27 -10.53 29.76
C ALA A 604 17.64 -11.67 30.70
N HIS A 605 18.76 -12.35 30.47
CA HIS A 605 19.28 -13.41 31.33
C HIS A 605 19.63 -12.86 32.73
N GLN A 606 20.26 -11.69 32.83
CA GLN A 606 20.53 -11.05 34.13
C GLN A 606 19.24 -10.67 34.87
N ILE A 607 18.19 -10.23 34.17
CA ILE A 607 16.90 -9.87 34.78
C ILE A 607 16.14 -11.11 35.25
N ILE A 608 16.10 -12.16 34.43
CA ILE A 608 15.39 -13.41 34.74
C ILE A 608 16.14 -14.18 35.83
N HIS A 609 17.46 -14.33 35.68
CA HIS A 609 18.26 -15.19 36.55
C HIS A 609 18.99 -14.47 37.69
N GLY A 610 19.13 -13.14 37.67
CA GLY A 610 19.77 -12.40 38.77
C GLY A 610 19.05 -12.56 40.11
N ASN A 611 17.72 -12.68 40.09
CA ASN A 611 16.93 -12.97 41.29
C ASN A 611 16.98 -14.46 41.66
N THR A 612 17.10 -15.36 40.68
CA THR A 612 17.21 -16.81 40.96
C THR A 612 18.58 -17.18 41.50
N GLU A 613 19.67 -16.56 41.05
CA GLU A 613 21.01 -16.78 41.59
C GLU A 613 21.09 -16.30 43.04
N ALA A 614 20.53 -15.13 43.36
CA ALA A 614 20.42 -14.66 44.75
C ALA A 614 19.52 -15.56 45.62
N ALA A 615 18.42 -16.10 45.08
CA ALA A 615 17.55 -17.04 45.78
C ALA A 615 18.20 -18.43 45.95
N VAL A 616 18.98 -18.89 44.98
CA VAL A 616 19.74 -20.15 45.03
C VAL A 616 20.90 -20.02 46.02
N GLU A 617 21.62 -18.90 46.07
CA GLU A 617 22.64 -18.63 47.10
C GLU A 617 22.03 -18.53 48.52
N GLN A 618 20.79 -18.04 48.66
CA GLN A 618 20.05 -18.08 49.92
C GLN A 618 19.57 -19.49 50.30
N LEU A 619 19.20 -20.33 49.31
CA LEU A 619 18.81 -21.73 49.53
C LEU A 619 20.00 -22.65 49.83
N PHE A 620 21.22 -22.27 49.43
CA PHE A 620 22.46 -23.02 49.69
C PHE A 620 23.32 -22.42 50.82
N SER A 621 22.73 -21.63 51.73
CA SER A 621 23.37 -21.33 53.02
C SER A 621 23.34 -22.58 53.94
N PRO A 622 24.45 -22.94 54.61
CA PRO A 622 24.58 -24.21 55.32
C PRO A 622 23.86 -24.12 56.67
N GLY A 623 22.55 -24.40 56.65
CA GLY A 623 21.74 -24.18 57.84
C GLY A 623 20.40 -24.88 57.84
N PHE A 624 20.25 -26.06 57.25
CA PHE A 624 19.13 -26.96 57.55
C PHE A 624 19.50 -28.41 57.25
N GLN A 625 20.17 -29.06 58.21
CA GLN A 625 20.16 -30.50 58.36
C GLN A 625 19.10 -30.84 59.42
N GLN A 626 17.99 -31.47 59.03
CA GLN A 626 17.38 -32.64 59.70
C GLN A 626 15.96 -32.92 59.20
N ALA A 627 15.73 -34.23 58.96
CA ALA A 627 14.46 -34.94 58.77
C ALA A 627 13.72 -34.63 57.45
N THR A 628 13.43 -35.58 56.54
CA THR A 628 12.99 -36.96 56.75
C THR A 628 13.41 -37.85 55.59
N SER A 629 13.94 -39.02 55.93
CA SER A 629 14.07 -40.21 55.09
C SER A 629 12.70 -40.82 54.76
N VAL A 630 12.35 -40.98 53.47
CA VAL A 630 11.44 -42.03 52.97
C VAL A 630 11.82 -42.36 51.51
N ASP A 631 11.90 -43.66 51.21
CA ASP A 631 12.41 -44.29 49.99
C ASP A 631 11.42 -44.39 48.79
N ILE A 632 11.98 -44.78 47.63
CA ILE A 632 11.43 -45.56 46.47
C ILE A 632 10.75 -44.76 45.32
N PRO A 633 10.86 -45.12 44.00
CA PRO A 633 11.92 -45.78 43.21
C PRO A 633 12.28 -45.03 41.89
N GLN A 634 13.39 -45.43 41.26
CA GLN A 634 13.72 -45.16 39.87
C GLN A 634 12.74 -45.85 38.89
N ILE A 635 12.14 -45.07 37.97
CA ILE A 635 11.49 -45.59 36.76
C ILE A 635 12.21 -44.98 35.56
N GLY A 636 12.63 -45.86 34.66
CA GLY A 636 13.57 -45.59 33.58
C GLY A 636 13.06 -44.66 32.49
N LEU A 637 14.00 -43.87 31.97
CA LEU A 637 13.87 -43.24 30.65
C LEU A 637 14.66 -44.08 29.65
N LEU A 638 13.89 -44.68 28.75
CA LEU A 638 14.34 -45.44 27.59
C LEU A 638 15.23 -44.59 26.69
N SER A 639 16.42 -45.12 26.41
CA SER A 639 17.31 -44.67 25.36
C SER A 639 16.67 -44.92 23.99
N VAL A 640 16.40 -43.85 23.23
CA VAL A 640 16.15 -43.93 21.79
C VAL A 640 17.49 -43.85 21.08
N THR A 641 17.90 -44.96 20.48
CA THR A 641 19.01 -45.05 19.52
C THR A 641 18.61 -44.41 18.19
N PRO A 642 19.43 -43.53 17.58
CA PRO A 642 19.38 -43.32 16.15
C PRO A 642 20.41 -44.24 15.47
N THR A 643 19.93 -45.29 14.82
CA THR A 643 20.67 -46.02 13.79
C THR A 643 20.74 -45.15 12.55
N GLY A 644 21.96 -44.78 12.16
CA GLY A 644 22.27 -44.07 10.92
C GLY A 644 23.77 -44.04 10.75
N GLN A 645 24.31 -45.10 10.15
CA GLN A 645 25.71 -45.19 9.75
C GLN A 645 25.94 -44.27 8.55
N ASP A 646 26.76 -43.25 8.72
CA ASP A 646 27.51 -42.65 7.62
C ASP A 646 29.00 -42.67 7.98
N VAL A 647 29.72 -43.46 7.19
CA VAL A 647 31.16 -43.69 7.27
C VAL A 647 31.87 -42.61 6.46
N ALA A 648 32.59 -41.69 7.11
CA ALA A 648 33.62 -40.88 6.46
C ALA A 648 34.73 -40.48 7.46
N LYS A 649 35.75 -41.34 7.49
CA LYS A 649 37.17 -41.14 7.83
C LYS A 649 37.58 -39.82 8.49
N GLN A 650 38.02 -39.92 9.76
CA GLN A 650 38.88 -38.95 10.43
C GLN A 650 40.33 -39.15 9.99
N GLN A 651 40.98 -38.10 9.47
CA GLN A 651 42.43 -37.94 9.54
C GLN A 651 42.71 -36.81 10.53
N GLU A 652 43.34 -37.17 11.64
CA GLU A 652 43.90 -36.24 12.62
C GLU A 652 45.00 -35.38 11.97
N ILE A 653 44.87 -34.07 12.05
CA ILE A 653 46.01 -33.15 11.89
C ILE A 653 46.06 -32.32 13.17
N LYS A 654 47.08 -32.59 13.99
CA LYS A 654 47.44 -31.80 15.18
C LYS A 654 47.83 -30.36 14.79
N PRO A 655 47.56 -29.36 15.65
CA PRO A 655 48.07 -28.01 15.46
C PRO A 655 49.57 -27.94 15.85
N PRO A 656 50.42 -27.18 15.14
CA PRO A 656 51.76 -26.90 15.61
C PRO A 656 51.78 -25.72 16.58
N ASP A 657 52.59 -25.89 17.62
CA ASP A 657 52.89 -24.92 18.65
C ASP A 657 53.59 -23.67 18.10
N SER A 658 53.17 -22.53 18.64
CA SER A 658 53.78 -21.22 18.56
C SER A 658 55.24 -21.22 19.05
N GLN A 659 56.17 -20.83 18.19
CA GLN A 659 57.44 -20.24 18.60
C GLN A 659 57.60 -18.85 17.99
N SER A 660 57.81 -17.90 18.90
CA SER A 660 58.15 -16.50 18.70
C SER A 660 59.43 -16.32 17.89
N GLN A 661 59.41 -15.40 16.92
CA GLN A 661 60.55 -14.51 16.66
C GLN A 661 60.07 -13.24 15.94
N GLN A 662 60.58 -12.12 16.46
CA GLN A 662 60.27 -10.74 16.12
C GLN A 662 60.76 -10.41 14.70
N ASP A 663 60.02 -9.57 13.96
CA ASP A 663 60.65 -8.41 13.35
C ASP A 663 59.65 -7.29 13.00
N LYS A 664 60.17 -6.08 13.16
CA LYS A 664 59.51 -4.77 13.15
C LYS A 664 59.09 -4.33 11.74
N MET A 665 58.15 -3.36 11.66
CA MET A 665 58.34 -2.02 11.07
C MET A 665 57.04 -1.42 10.46
N TYR A 666 56.70 -0.23 10.97
CA TYR A 666 55.98 0.90 10.36
C TYR A 666 54.47 0.78 10.06
N GLU A 667 53.67 1.27 11.02
CA GLU A 667 52.42 1.98 10.71
C GLU A 667 52.60 3.48 10.97
N ASP A 668 52.37 4.29 9.94
CA ASP A 668 52.19 5.73 10.02
C ASP A 668 50.79 6.10 9.47
N SER A 669 49.86 6.35 10.40
CA SER A 669 48.83 7.42 10.38
C SER A 669 47.69 7.40 9.31
N PRO A 670 46.62 8.22 9.44
CA PRO A 670 45.50 8.06 10.38
C PRO A 670 44.10 8.22 9.72
N CYS A 671 43.07 7.58 10.27
CA CYS A 671 41.67 7.91 9.94
C CYS A 671 41.04 8.76 11.05
N ILE A 672 40.62 9.95 10.65
CA ILE A 672 40.02 11.02 11.46
C ILE A 672 38.61 10.61 11.92
N GLU A 673 38.41 10.52 13.23
CA GLU A 673 37.10 10.48 13.87
C GLU A 673 36.44 11.86 13.81
N SER A 674 35.21 11.92 13.30
CA SER A 674 34.39 13.13 13.27
C SER A 674 33.64 13.28 14.60
N ALA A 675 33.93 14.38 15.28
CA ALA A 675 33.32 14.79 16.54
C ALA A 675 31.84 15.21 16.34
N ARG A 676 30.99 14.71 17.24
CA ARG A 676 29.61 15.18 17.47
C ARG A 676 29.67 16.40 18.42
N PRO A 677 28.94 17.51 18.18
CA PRO A 677 28.99 18.68 19.06
C PRO A 677 28.12 18.50 20.32
N PRO A 678 28.43 19.18 21.44
CA PRO A 678 27.67 19.10 22.67
C PRO A 678 26.45 20.01 22.64
N GLU A 679 25.37 19.52 23.25
CA GLU A 679 24.14 20.26 23.53
C GLU A 679 24.40 21.30 24.63
N GLN A 680 23.83 22.50 24.44
CA GLN A 680 23.45 23.44 25.49
C GLN A 680 21.94 23.62 25.42
#